data_AF-G9MM41-F1
#
_entry.id   AF-G9MM41-F1
#
_cell.length_a   1.000
_cell.length_b   1.000
_cell.length_c   1.000
_cell.angle_alpha   90.00
_cell.angle_beta   90.00
_cell.angle_gamma   90.00
#
_symmetry.space_group_name_H-M   'P 1'
#
loop_
_entity.id
_entity.type
_entity.pdbx_description
1 polymer ?
#
loop_
_entity_poly.entity_id
_entity_poly.type
_entity_poly.pdbx_seq_one_letter_code
_entity_poly.pdbx_strand_id
1 'polypeptide(L)'
;MSSTLPGRRRRPQELLLPNGKKIIVTLPEDLEDIRRKYQNDRDTQVEVVVHGSIEHSQYLRQSRDHHEERRQLLREQHGPAFEEWEDIQNQLSSVTTELERLENQASGLYGNFNKFGYDAAVRTYNDEEPPIASSHTSISEKSREQGGERHGETTKLFKRPVIRQWFHQGLLWRASEQTEIMAIELFLDLVYVGIIHSNGEHMAEEATGYELLRFVITFVMTWRIWTSITLTLSWFESDDVVTRLEILFCISCLIGYTTNMTHIFDEDPAHNTYVQLVSFYLAARVFTAIFYGMTAYLLPMIKGIMICQIFGTAIPTALWIASIYVDMPGRLGFIVPALVLDMYGHVFFLGLFLYIQGKAPEGIWKKRLSSMFEFYPAISIEHRVERMNAFVSLVLGYSVVAILFQSDGGYNINAFLGKAILGLMQAFTFNWIYFDIDASNLNLHAIRRSRISAGIWEFAHLMFVMGYIVATSALSRLVLATDVPDTNPEQLAEPYRDSAEDHFNAGVRFFYCHGLAIALLSMGAISFSHEHKKLPMLRLSKNVRLANRIAVCIVMFFLPLAHSLRSLSLISVTLSLSIWVLIVELWGKSCTDDPFIGEKDGCCVTYYAKCKKKDLKKITSSHERRPSGEILELGRGEKTAI
;
A
#
# COMPACT_ATOMS: atom_id res chain seq x y z
N MET A 1 -22.09 34.22 -18.58
CA MET A 1 -21.16 34.74 -17.54
C MET A 1 -20.54 33.53 -16.86
N SER A 2 -19.30 33.23 -17.25
CA SER A 2 -18.54 32.05 -16.82
C SER A 2 -17.69 32.44 -15.60
N SER A 3 -18.06 31.98 -14.41
CA SER A 3 -17.27 32.13 -13.19
C SER A 3 -16.48 30.85 -12.93
N THR A 4 -15.32 30.75 -13.56
CA THR A 4 -14.30 29.75 -13.22
C THR A 4 -13.55 30.19 -11.97
N LEU A 5 -13.73 29.46 -10.87
CA LEU A 5 -12.97 29.62 -9.63
C LEU A 5 -11.47 29.33 -9.88
N PRO A 6 -10.54 30.13 -9.33
CA PRO A 6 -9.12 29.97 -9.59
C PRO A 6 -8.60 28.73 -8.84
N GLY A 7 -8.27 27.67 -9.59
CA GLY A 7 -7.36 26.63 -9.13
C GLY A 7 -6.04 27.26 -8.68
N ARG A 8 -5.33 26.63 -7.74
CA ARG A 8 -4.08 27.11 -7.12
C ARG A 8 -3.08 27.55 -8.21
N ARG A 9 -3.14 28.82 -8.61
CA ARG A 9 -2.37 29.39 -9.72
C ARG A 9 -0.91 29.40 -9.29
N ARG A 10 -0.04 28.81 -10.11
CA ARG A 10 1.40 28.91 -9.90
C ARG A 10 1.75 30.40 -9.87
N ARG A 11 2.35 30.89 -8.78
CA ARG A 11 2.71 32.30 -8.67
C ARG A 11 3.63 32.68 -9.85
N PRO A 12 3.43 33.85 -10.49
CA PRO A 12 4.31 34.30 -11.57
C PRO A 12 5.75 34.37 -11.06
N GLN A 13 6.68 33.82 -11.83
CA GLN A 13 8.10 33.93 -11.48
C GLN A 13 8.61 35.29 -11.96
N GLU A 14 9.23 36.03 -11.04
CA GLU A 14 9.80 37.35 -11.34
C GLU A 14 11.32 37.22 -11.55
N LEU A 15 11.80 37.75 -12.67
CA LEU A 15 13.21 37.84 -13.02
C LEU A 15 13.56 39.33 -13.19
N LEU A 16 14.72 39.75 -12.69
CA LEU A 16 15.24 41.10 -12.88
C LEU A 16 16.42 41.03 -13.84
N LEU A 17 16.34 41.78 -14.94
CA LEU A 17 17.43 41.89 -15.90
C LEU A 17 18.48 42.94 -15.49
N PRO A 18 19.68 42.88 -16.09
CA PRO A 18 20.80 43.79 -15.77
C PRO A 18 20.50 45.27 -16.04
N ASN A 19 19.60 45.54 -16.99
CA ASN A 19 19.14 46.87 -17.37
C ASN A 19 18.02 47.42 -16.46
N GLY A 20 17.69 46.74 -15.37
CA GLY A 20 16.60 47.11 -14.46
C GLY A 20 15.20 46.71 -14.95
N LYS A 21 15.10 46.01 -16.09
CA LYS A 21 13.84 45.54 -16.65
C LYS A 21 13.33 44.33 -15.87
N LYS A 22 12.05 44.38 -15.46
CA LYS A 22 11.42 43.30 -14.69
C LYS A 22 10.68 42.36 -15.65
N ILE A 23 11.00 41.08 -15.62
CA ILE A 23 10.36 40.06 -16.44
C ILE A 23 9.44 39.22 -15.56
N ILE A 24 8.18 39.12 -15.96
CA ILE A 24 7.19 38.30 -15.28
C ILE A 24 6.89 37.10 -16.15
N VAL A 25 7.21 35.91 -15.65
CA VAL A 25 7.03 34.65 -16.35
C VAL A 25 5.72 34.01 -15.91
N THR A 26 4.84 33.76 -16.88
CA THR A 26 3.46 33.30 -16.63
C THR A 26 3.13 32.05 -17.44
N LEU A 27 2.09 31.32 -17.04
CA LEU A 27 1.53 30.26 -17.87
C LEU A 27 0.80 30.87 -19.09
N PRO A 28 0.66 30.13 -20.21
CA PRO A 28 0.00 30.64 -21.41
C PRO A 28 -1.42 31.15 -21.16
N GLU A 29 -2.13 30.51 -20.24
CA GLU A 29 -3.52 30.81 -19.89
C GLU A 29 -3.69 32.17 -19.17
N ASP A 30 -2.67 32.63 -18.44
CA ASP A 30 -2.71 33.84 -17.62
C ASP A 30 -2.00 35.05 -18.29
N LEU A 31 -1.49 34.88 -19.51
CA LEU A 31 -0.64 35.88 -20.16
C LEU A 31 -1.38 37.20 -20.42
N GLU A 32 -2.61 37.14 -20.92
CA GLU A 32 -3.39 38.35 -21.22
C GLU A 32 -3.82 39.09 -19.96
N ASP A 33 -4.21 38.36 -18.92
CA ASP A 33 -4.61 38.92 -17.63
C ASP A 33 -3.45 39.64 -16.94
N ILE A 34 -2.26 39.05 -16.97
CA ILE A 34 -1.06 39.62 -16.35
C ILE A 34 -0.52 40.78 -17.20
N ARG A 35 -0.54 40.68 -18.53
CA ARG A 35 -0.15 41.79 -19.42
C ARG A 35 -1.05 43.02 -19.22
N ARG A 36 -2.36 42.84 -19.00
CA ARG A 36 -3.27 43.95 -18.66
C ARG A 36 -2.97 44.56 -17.29
N LYS A 37 -2.61 43.72 -16.31
CA LYS A 37 -2.31 44.17 -14.94
C LYS A 37 -1.09 45.10 -14.87
N TYR A 38 -0.05 44.83 -15.66
CA TYR A 38 1.21 45.59 -15.66
C TYR A 38 1.30 46.63 -16.80
N GLN A 39 0.22 46.85 -17.55
CA GLN A 39 0.20 47.78 -18.68
C GLN A 39 0.25 49.27 -18.28
N ASN A 40 -0.14 49.58 -17.04
CA ASN A 40 -0.25 50.95 -16.52
C ASN A 40 0.88 51.35 -15.55
N ASP A 41 1.83 50.45 -15.28
CA ASP A 41 2.91 50.70 -14.34
C ASP A 41 4.03 51.47 -15.05
N ARG A 42 4.03 52.80 -14.91
CA ARG A 42 4.90 53.71 -15.70
C ARG A 42 6.34 53.78 -15.20
N ASP A 43 6.63 53.28 -13.99
CA ASP A 43 7.93 53.42 -13.34
C ASP A 43 8.89 52.23 -13.58
N THR A 44 8.42 51.12 -14.17
CA THR A 44 9.29 49.96 -14.46
C THR A 44 8.97 49.40 -15.85
N GLN A 45 9.97 49.20 -16.71
CA GLN A 45 9.76 48.45 -17.95
C GLN A 45 9.48 46.99 -17.58
N VAL A 46 8.20 46.60 -17.53
CA VAL A 46 7.77 45.23 -17.22
C VAL A 46 7.47 44.49 -18.52
N GLU A 47 8.10 43.33 -18.72
CA GLU A 47 7.81 42.44 -19.85
C GLU A 47 7.26 41.11 -19.36
N VAL A 48 6.13 40.69 -19.95
CA VAL A 48 5.44 39.46 -19.56
C VAL A 48 5.69 38.39 -20.61
N VAL A 49 6.24 37.25 -20.19
CA VAL A 49 6.75 36.20 -21.07
C VAL A 49 6.16 34.84 -20.68
N VAL A 50 5.88 33.98 -21.66
CA VAL A 50 5.35 32.64 -21.41
C VAL A 50 6.44 31.73 -20.85
N HIS A 51 6.12 30.99 -19.79
CA HIS A 51 6.98 29.96 -19.20
C HIS A 51 7.36 28.89 -20.25
N GLY A 52 8.65 28.79 -20.53
CA GLY A 52 9.22 27.79 -21.45
C GLY A 52 9.30 28.25 -22.92
N SER A 53 8.91 29.50 -23.21
CA SER A 53 9.15 30.12 -24.51
C SER A 53 10.65 30.32 -24.79
N ILE A 54 10.98 30.52 -26.06
CA ILE A 54 12.35 30.84 -26.50
C ILE A 54 12.83 32.13 -25.81
N GLU A 55 11.96 33.14 -25.69
CA GLU A 55 12.21 34.39 -24.97
C GLU A 55 12.51 34.15 -23.48
N HIS A 56 11.72 33.32 -22.79
CA HIS A 56 11.98 32.96 -21.38
C HIS A 56 13.37 32.33 -21.21
N SER A 57 13.75 31.42 -22.12
CA SER A 57 15.06 30.79 -22.07
C SER A 57 16.21 31.76 -22.34
N GLN A 58 16.01 32.74 -23.22
CA GLN A 58 16.99 33.78 -23.53
C GLN A 58 17.18 34.72 -22.35
N TYR A 59 16.10 35.14 -21.71
CA TYR A 59 16.15 36.01 -20.53
C TYR A 59 16.78 35.33 -19.32
N LEU A 60 16.54 34.03 -19.12
CA LEU A 60 17.23 33.25 -18.09
C LEU A 60 18.73 33.14 -18.36
N ARG A 61 19.14 32.92 -19.63
CA ARG A 61 20.56 32.92 -20.01
C ARG A 61 21.19 34.28 -19.75
N GLN A 62 20.54 35.36 -20.16
CA GLN A 62 21.03 36.72 -19.94
C GLN A 62 21.17 37.06 -18.45
N SER A 63 20.20 36.66 -17.61
CA SER A 63 20.26 36.85 -16.16
C SER A 63 21.40 36.03 -15.54
N ARG A 64 21.54 34.76 -15.94
CA ARG A 64 22.65 33.90 -15.49
C ARG A 64 24.01 34.51 -15.86
N ASP A 65 24.20 34.88 -17.13
CA ASP A 65 25.46 35.39 -17.63
C ASP A 65 25.84 36.71 -16.90
N HIS A 66 24.86 37.56 -16.59
CA HIS A 66 25.08 38.75 -15.75
C HIS A 66 25.48 38.42 -14.31
N HIS A 67 24.83 37.44 -13.69
CA HIS A 67 25.19 37.03 -12.34
C HIS A 67 26.57 36.35 -12.30
N GLU A 68 26.94 35.61 -13.35
CA GLU A 68 28.28 35.05 -13.52
C GLU A 68 29.33 36.15 -13.69
N GLU A 69 29.06 37.16 -14.53
CA GLU A 69 29.95 38.31 -14.70
C GLU A 69 30.10 39.11 -13.39
N ARG A 70 29.01 39.38 -12.68
CA ARG A 70 29.05 40.07 -11.38
C ARG A 70 29.81 39.26 -10.32
N ARG A 71 29.64 37.94 -10.34
CA ARG A 71 30.41 37.02 -9.48
C ARG A 71 31.90 37.06 -9.82
N GLN A 72 32.26 37.14 -11.09
CA GLN A 72 33.65 37.28 -11.53
C GLN A 72 34.25 38.64 -11.13
N LEU A 73 33.49 39.73 -11.27
CA LEU A 73 33.91 41.05 -10.78
C LEU A 73 34.12 41.07 -9.26
N LEU A 74 33.25 40.43 -8.49
CA LEU A 74 33.41 40.29 -7.04
C LEU A 74 34.65 39.45 -6.69
N ARG A 75 34.93 38.40 -7.47
CA ARG A 75 36.16 37.61 -7.34
C ARG A 75 37.40 38.45 -7.63
N GLU A 76 37.38 39.31 -8.65
CA GLU A 76 38.49 40.22 -8.98
C GLU A 76 38.67 41.30 -7.90
N GLN A 77 37.58 41.83 -7.33
CA GLN A 77 37.63 42.88 -6.31
C GLN A 77 38.05 42.38 -4.93
N HIS A 78 37.70 41.15 -4.55
CA HIS A 78 37.89 40.64 -3.18
C HIS A 78 38.83 39.43 -3.11
N GLY A 79 39.30 38.93 -4.26
CA GLY A 79 40.36 37.94 -4.40
C GLY A 79 40.19 36.73 -3.47
N PRO A 80 41.15 36.48 -2.55
CA PRO A 80 41.17 35.27 -1.72
C PRO A 80 40.00 35.18 -0.73
N ALA A 81 39.46 36.32 -0.26
CA ALA A 81 38.33 36.31 0.68
C ALA A 81 37.02 35.86 0.02
N PHE A 82 36.84 36.14 -1.28
CA PHE A 82 35.68 35.68 -2.04
C PHE A 82 35.74 34.17 -2.32
N GLU A 83 36.93 33.65 -2.60
CA GLU A 83 37.14 32.20 -2.80
C GLU A 83 36.87 31.41 -1.51
N GLU A 84 37.30 31.93 -0.35
CA GLU A 84 36.99 31.33 0.96
C GLU A 84 35.49 31.36 1.28
N TRP A 85 34.82 32.50 1.04
CA TRP A 85 33.37 32.62 1.23
C TRP A 85 32.59 31.64 0.35
N GLU A 86 32.99 31.49 -0.91
CA GLU A 86 32.36 30.58 -1.85
C GLU A 86 32.58 29.11 -1.48
N ASP A 87 33.77 28.75 -1.01
CA ASP A 87 34.06 27.39 -0.53
C ASP A 87 33.21 27.07 0.72
N ILE A 88 33.12 28.01 1.67
CA ILE A 88 32.26 27.87 2.87
C ILE A 88 30.80 27.71 2.47
N GLN A 89 30.28 28.52 1.54
CA GLN A 89 28.89 28.44 1.09
C GLN A 89 28.59 27.12 0.37
N ASN A 90 29.53 26.61 -0.43
CA ASN A 90 29.41 25.31 -1.09
C ASN A 90 29.44 24.15 -0.08
N GLN A 91 30.31 24.21 0.92
CA GLN A 91 30.36 23.23 2.01
C GLN A 91 29.05 23.23 2.81
N LEU A 92 28.54 24.41 3.14
CA LEU A 92 27.29 24.57 3.90
C LEU A 92 26.10 24.01 3.09
N SER A 93 26.01 24.33 1.81
CA SER A 93 24.97 23.79 0.91
C SER A 93 25.06 22.26 0.79
N SER A 94 26.27 21.69 0.74
CA SER A 94 26.49 20.25 0.71
C SER A 94 25.97 19.58 1.99
N VAL A 95 26.32 20.14 3.15
CA VAL A 95 25.89 19.61 4.46
C VAL A 95 24.37 19.71 4.61
N THR A 96 23.76 20.83 4.20
CA THR A 96 22.30 20.97 4.22
C THR A 96 21.61 19.92 3.34
N THR A 97 22.17 19.63 2.16
CA THR A 97 21.64 18.60 1.25
C THR A 97 21.75 17.19 1.85
N GLU A 98 22.85 16.89 2.56
CA GLU A 98 23.00 15.62 3.28
C GLU A 98 22.05 15.50 4.47
N LEU A 99 21.85 16.57 5.23
CA LEU A 99 20.86 16.62 6.31
C LEU A 99 19.44 16.35 5.77
N GLU A 100 19.04 17.01 4.68
CA GLU A 100 17.75 16.73 4.02
C GLU A 100 17.65 15.27 3.56
N ARG A 101 18.75 14.68 3.08
CA ARG A 101 18.77 13.29 2.64
C ARG A 101 18.65 12.30 3.81
N LEU A 102 19.29 12.59 4.95
CA LEU A 102 19.20 11.80 6.18
C LEU A 102 17.81 11.90 6.80
N GLU A 103 17.21 13.08 6.82
CA GLU A 103 15.83 13.30 7.25
C GLU A 103 14.86 12.49 6.37
N ASN A 104 15.08 12.48 5.05
CA ASN A 104 14.28 11.70 4.10
C ASN A 104 14.53 10.17 4.16
N GLN A 105 15.67 9.70 4.68
CA GLN A 105 15.90 8.28 4.94
C GLN A 105 15.27 7.83 6.26
N ALA A 106 15.21 8.72 7.26
CA ALA A 106 14.49 8.47 8.50
C ALA A 106 12.96 8.54 8.28
N SER A 107 12.46 9.39 7.39
CA SER A 107 11.02 9.67 7.23
C SER A 107 10.13 8.48 6.87
N GLY A 108 10.67 7.37 6.36
CA GLY A 108 9.90 6.14 6.10
C GLY A 108 9.27 5.51 7.35
N LEU A 109 9.92 5.65 8.52
CA LEU A 109 9.36 5.22 9.81
C LEU A 109 8.76 6.41 10.59
N TYR A 110 9.34 7.61 10.45
CA TYR A 110 9.01 8.77 11.27
C TYR A 110 7.72 9.50 10.84
N GLY A 111 7.35 9.46 9.55
CA GLY A 111 6.09 10.03 9.07
C GLY A 111 4.86 9.42 9.75
N ASN A 112 4.94 8.14 10.14
CA ASN A 112 3.87 7.44 10.83
C ASN A 112 3.71 7.84 12.32
N PHE A 113 4.78 8.25 13.01
CA PHE A 113 4.72 8.63 14.43
C PHE A 113 4.30 10.10 14.64
N ASN A 114 4.71 10.99 13.73
CA ASN A 114 4.34 12.41 13.80
C ASN A 114 2.81 12.61 13.70
N LYS A 115 2.13 11.69 13.00
CA LYS A 115 0.67 11.59 12.86
C LYS A 115 -0.08 11.41 14.19
N PHE A 116 0.56 10.88 15.22
CA PHE A 116 -0.01 10.70 16.56
C PHE A 116 0.45 11.76 17.56
N GLY A 117 1.14 12.82 17.10
CA GLY A 117 1.68 13.88 17.96
C GLY A 117 2.98 13.49 18.68
N TYR A 118 3.62 12.38 18.28
CA TYR A 118 4.94 12.01 18.77
C TYR A 118 6.00 12.54 17.80
N ASP A 119 6.34 13.81 17.96
CA ASP A 119 7.54 14.36 17.33
C ASP A 119 8.75 14.03 18.21
N ALA A 120 9.73 13.31 17.67
CA ALA A 120 10.99 13.06 18.38
C ALA A 120 11.77 14.36 18.63
N ALA A 121 11.50 15.43 17.86
CA ALA A 121 12.05 16.76 18.10
C ALA A 121 11.45 17.45 19.35
N VAL A 122 10.35 16.93 19.91
CA VAL A 122 9.69 17.48 21.12
C VAL A 122 10.17 16.81 22.41
N ARG A 123 11.26 16.03 22.37
CA ARG A 123 11.93 15.55 23.59
C ARG A 123 13.34 16.11 23.73
N THR A 124 13.40 17.37 24.14
CA THR A 124 14.39 17.85 25.12
C THR A 124 13.75 18.96 25.94
N TYR A 125 13.21 18.60 27.11
CA TYR A 125 13.22 19.54 28.22
C TYR A 125 14.69 19.72 28.60
N ASN A 126 15.31 20.80 28.12
CA ASN A 126 16.40 21.41 28.86
C ASN A 126 15.78 22.57 29.62
N ASP A 127 15.47 22.33 30.89
CA ASP A 127 15.34 23.41 31.85
C ASP A 127 16.70 24.13 31.92
N GLU A 128 16.64 25.45 32.10
CA GLU A 128 17.75 26.42 32.26
C GLU A 128 18.30 27.06 30.97
N GLU A 129 17.66 28.15 30.51
CA GLU A 129 18.23 29.51 30.42
C GLU A 129 17.26 30.51 29.74
N PRO A 130 17.13 31.77 30.21
CA PRO A 130 16.29 32.79 29.58
C PRO A 130 17.00 33.46 28.38
N PRO A 131 16.25 34.02 27.40
CA PRO A 131 16.85 34.45 26.14
C PRO A 131 17.59 35.78 26.26
N ILE A 132 18.86 35.79 25.84
CA ILE A 132 19.59 37.02 25.54
C ILE A 132 19.20 37.46 24.13
N ALA A 133 18.70 38.69 24.03
CA ALA A 133 18.47 39.37 22.76
C ALA A 133 19.80 39.66 22.06
N SER A 134 20.00 39.10 20.86
CA SER A 134 20.92 39.68 19.89
C SER A 134 20.34 39.60 18.49
N SER A 135 19.94 40.79 18.03
CA SER A 135 19.64 41.19 16.68
C SER A 135 20.72 40.78 15.68
N HIS A 136 20.42 39.86 14.77
CA HIS A 136 21.00 39.85 13.43
C HIS A 136 20.00 39.24 12.45
N THR A 137 19.19 40.12 11.87
CA THR A 137 18.44 39.90 10.63
C THR A 137 19.42 39.83 9.46
N SER A 138 19.46 38.70 8.75
CA SER A 138 19.10 38.62 7.32
C SER A 138 19.72 37.37 6.66
N ILE A 139 18.94 36.81 5.72
CA ILE A 139 19.31 35.76 4.75
C ILE A 139 19.25 34.32 5.28
N SER A 140 18.07 33.92 5.78
CA SER A 140 17.62 32.51 5.73
C SER A 140 16.08 32.43 5.74
N GLU A 141 15.43 33.27 4.91
CA GLU A 141 13.97 33.37 4.83
C GLU A 141 13.39 32.97 3.46
N LYS A 142 14.19 32.33 2.58
CA LYS A 142 13.69 31.90 1.25
C LYS A 142 13.66 30.40 0.99
N SER A 143 14.09 29.57 1.93
CA SER A 143 13.98 28.10 1.83
C SER A 143 12.95 27.49 2.80
N ARG A 144 12.28 28.32 3.62
CA ARG A 144 11.25 27.89 4.58
C ARG A 144 9.82 27.78 3.99
N GLU A 145 9.65 27.96 2.69
CA GLU A 145 8.32 27.97 2.02
C GLU A 145 7.87 26.64 1.39
N GLN A 146 8.56 25.51 1.62
CA GLN A 146 8.11 24.19 1.10
C GLN A 146 7.78 23.12 2.14
N GLY A 147 8.07 23.34 3.42
CA GLY A 147 7.46 22.62 4.52
C GLY A 147 6.46 23.54 5.17
N GLY A 148 5.25 23.65 4.60
CA GLY A 148 4.20 24.45 5.22
C GLY A 148 4.05 24.02 6.67
N GLU A 149 4.26 24.95 7.60
CA GLU A 149 3.65 24.89 8.92
C GLU A 149 2.18 24.51 8.67
N ARG A 150 1.81 23.25 8.92
CA ARG A 150 0.41 22.83 8.98
C ARG A 150 -0.17 23.54 10.20
N HIS A 151 -0.50 24.82 10.02
CA HIS A 151 -1.48 25.52 10.83
C HIS A 151 -2.64 24.56 10.94
N GLY A 152 -2.98 24.12 12.15
CA GLY A 152 -3.92 23.02 12.37
C GLY A 152 -5.16 23.19 11.49
N GLU A 153 -5.21 22.44 10.39
CA GLU A 153 -6.30 22.58 9.44
C GLU A 153 -7.55 22.05 10.13
N THR A 154 -8.54 22.91 10.30
CA THR A 154 -9.80 22.53 10.90
C THR A 154 -10.47 21.47 10.02
N THR A 155 -10.77 20.31 10.60
CA THR A 155 -11.53 19.27 9.89
C THR A 155 -12.88 19.84 9.48
N LYS A 156 -13.16 19.84 8.18
CA LYS A 156 -14.41 20.40 7.65
C LYS A 156 -15.53 19.40 7.87
N LEU A 157 -16.74 19.88 8.18
CA LEU A 157 -17.91 19.00 8.29
C LEU A 157 -18.22 18.32 6.95
N PHE A 158 -18.19 19.09 5.86
CA PHE A 158 -18.36 18.59 4.50
C PHE A 158 -17.36 19.28 3.58
N LYS A 159 -16.67 18.48 2.76
CA LYS A 159 -15.78 18.94 1.69
C LYS A 159 -16.32 18.34 0.40
N ARG A 160 -16.40 19.14 -0.67
CA ARG A 160 -16.75 18.61 -1.99
C ARG A 160 -15.72 17.52 -2.35
N PRO A 161 -16.13 16.33 -2.81
CA PRO A 161 -15.18 15.29 -3.18
C PRO A 161 -14.15 15.82 -4.17
N VAL A 162 -12.87 15.56 -3.90
CA VAL A 162 -11.76 15.94 -4.79
C VAL A 162 -11.08 14.67 -5.24
N ILE A 163 -10.91 14.52 -6.56
CA ILE A 163 -10.24 13.36 -7.14
C ILE A 163 -8.74 13.54 -6.96
N ARG A 164 -8.08 12.52 -6.42
CA ARG A 164 -6.62 12.53 -6.19
C ARG A 164 -5.83 12.51 -7.50
N GLN A 165 -6.24 11.66 -8.43
CA GLN A 165 -5.56 11.46 -9.72
C GLN A 165 -6.57 11.07 -10.79
N TRP A 166 -6.34 11.49 -12.03
CA TRP A 166 -7.18 11.10 -13.16
C TRP A 166 -6.37 11.04 -14.44
N PHE A 167 -6.86 10.25 -15.39
CA PHE A 167 -6.33 10.22 -16.74
C PHE A 167 -7.16 11.11 -17.65
N HIS A 168 -6.47 11.81 -18.54
CA HIS A 168 -7.08 12.60 -19.61
C HIS A 168 -6.19 12.52 -20.85
N GLN A 169 -6.76 12.11 -21.99
CA GLN A 169 -6.05 11.98 -23.27
C GLN A 169 -4.73 11.17 -23.20
N GLY A 170 -4.70 10.13 -22.36
CA GLY A 170 -3.52 9.28 -22.16
C GLY A 170 -2.45 9.85 -21.22
N LEU A 171 -2.64 11.07 -20.70
CA LEU A 171 -1.79 11.67 -19.67
C LEU A 171 -2.39 11.43 -18.29
N LEU A 172 -1.53 11.11 -17.32
CA LEU A 172 -1.89 10.98 -15.91
C LEU A 172 -1.69 12.33 -15.21
N TRP A 173 -2.77 12.86 -14.64
CA TRP A 173 -2.76 14.05 -13.80
C TRP A 173 -2.81 13.62 -12.35
N ARG A 174 -1.82 14.06 -11.56
CA ARG A 174 -1.62 13.67 -10.16
C ARG A 174 -1.60 14.91 -9.27
N ALA A 175 -2.33 14.88 -8.15
CA ALA A 175 -2.20 15.90 -7.12
C ALA A 175 -0.76 15.95 -6.57
N SER A 176 -0.29 17.15 -6.23
CA SER A 176 1.09 17.37 -5.79
C SER A 176 1.40 16.82 -4.39
N GLU A 177 0.38 16.56 -3.58
CA GLU A 177 0.53 16.07 -2.21
C GLU A 177 0.74 14.55 -2.19
N GLN A 178 1.68 14.09 -1.36
CA GLN A 178 1.90 12.66 -1.17
C GLN A 178 0.66 12.04 -0.50
N THR A 179 0.11 10.99 -1.12
CA THR A 179 -1.01 10.24 -0.56
C THR A 179 -0.51 9.29 0.50
N GLU A 180 -0.46 9.74 1.75
CA GLU A 180 -0.18 8.89 2.91
C GLU A 180 -1.42 8.07 3.30
N ILE A 181 -1.21 6.87 3.86
CA ILE A 181 -2.30 6.02 4.38
C ILE A 181 -2.89 6.68 5.63
N MET A 182 -4.20 6.95 5.62
CA MET A 182 -4.89 7.53 6.79
C MET A 182 -5.09 6.49 7.90
N ALA A 183 -5.09 6.90 9.17
CA ALA A 183 -5.26 5.96 10.30
C ALA A 183 -6.61 5.23 10.24
N ILE A 184 -7.64 5.89 9.72
CA ILE A 184 -8.97 5.29 9.52
C ILE A 184 -8.95 4.15 8.50
N GLU A 185 -8.06 4.20 7.50
CA GLU A 185 -7.88 3.12 6.52
C GLU A 185 -7.32 1.88 7.19
N LEU A 186 -6.26 2.05 8.00
CA LEU A 186 -5.67 0.94 8.76
C LEU A 186 -6.64 0.38 9.81
N PHE A 187 -7.42 1.25 10.46
CA PHE A 187 -8.46 0.84 11.41
C PHE A 187 -9.54 -0.03 10.73
N LEU A 188 -10.01 0.39 9.55
CA LEU A 188 -10.94 -0.39 8.75
C LEU A 188 -10.35 -1.76 8.37
N ASP A 189 -9.10 -1.78 7.92
CA ASP A 189 -8.42 -3.03 7.55
C ASP A 189 -8.33 -3.98 8.76
N LEU A 190 -8.04 -3.47 9.96
CA LEU A 190 -8.00 -4.26 11.19
C LEU A 190 -9.38 -4.86 11.56
N VAL A 191 -10.45 -4.06 11.50
CA VAL A 191 -11.82 -4.54 11.74
C VAL A 191 -12.19 -5.62 10.74
N TYR A 192 -11.88 -5.41 9.46
CA TYR A 192 -12.16 -6.35 8.39
C TYR A 192 -11.42 -7.68 8.57
N VAL A 193 -10.14 -7.65 8.98
CA VAL A 193 -9.36 -8.86 9.28
C VAL A 193 -10.01 -9.68 10.41
N GLY A 194 -10.50 -9.03 11.47
CA GLY A 194 -11.20 -9.74 12.55
C GLY A 194 -12.48 -10.44 12.07
N ILE A 195 -13.22 -9.82 11.16
CA ILE A 195 -14.46 -10.39 10.61
C ILE A 195 -14.19 -11.63 9.75
N ILE A 196 -13.22 -11.58 8.84
CA ILE A 196 -12.94 -12.72 7.97
C ILE A 196 -12.36 -13.91 8.75
N HIS A 197 -11.57 -13.66 9.80
CA HIS A 197 -11.07 -14.71 10.68
C HIS A 197 -12.18 -15.34 11.52
N SER A 198 -13.06 -14.53 12.12
CA SER A 198 -14.23 -15.03 12.85
C SER A 198 -15.14 -15.89 11.95
N ASN A 199 -15.35 -15.49 10.69
CA ASN A 199 -16.09 -16.29 9.71
C ASN A 199 -15.39 -17.64 9.40
N GLY A 200 -14.05 -17.63 9.35
CA GLY A 200 -13.24 -18.82 9.12
C GLY A 200 -13.25 -19.79 10.31
N GLU A 201 -13.19 -19.27 11.54
CA GLU A 201 -13.27 -20.08 12.76
C GLU A 201 -14.57 -20.87 12.81
N HIS A 202 -15.71 -20.24 12.54
CA HIS A 202 -17.02 -20.92 12.50
C HIS A 202 -17.07 -22.03 11.43
N MET A 203 -16.48 -21.78 10.25
CA MET A 203 -16.38 -22.78 9.19
C MET A 203 -15.51 -23.98 9.61
N ALA A 204 -14.48 -23.77 10.43
CA ALA A 204 -13.58 -24.83 10.89
C ALA A 204 -14.20 -25.73 11.97
N GLU A 205 -15.20 -25.25 12.73
CA GLU A 205 -15.93 -26.04 13.73
C GLU A 205 -16.73 -27.15 13.04
N GLU A 206 -17.46 -26.78 11.98
CA GLU A 206 -18.27 -27.69 11.19
C GLU A 206 -17.65 -27.88 9.80
N ALA A 207 -16.48 -28.53 9.74
CA ALA A 207 -15.69 -28.65 8.52
C ALA A 207 -16.36 -29.52 7.42
N THR A 208 -17.37 -28.98 6.75
CA THR A 208 -18.19 -29.62 5.71
C THR A 208 -18.16 -28.81 4.42
N GLY A 209 -18.51 -29.44 3.29
CA GLY A 209 -18.63 -28.72 2.02
C GLY A 209 -19.75 -27.66 2.03
N TYR A 210 -20.76 -27.85 2.88
CA TYR A 210 -21.87 -26.91 3.05
C TYR A 210 -21.39 -25.63 3.74
N GLU A 211 -20.63 -25.78 4.83
CA GLU A 211 -20.02 -24.65 5.53
C GLU A 211 -18.95 -23.95 4.70
N LEU A 212 -18.19 -24.68 3.88
CA LEU A 212 -17.28 -24.07 2.92
C LEU A 212 -18.03 -23.19 1.91
N LEU A 213 -19.19 -23.63 1.42
CA LEU A 213 -20.02 -22.83 0.51
C LEU A 213 -20.52 -21.56 1.21
N ARG A 214 -21.00 -21.68 2.46
CA ARG A 214 -21.40 -20.54 3.29
C ARG A 214 -20.27 -19.53 3.42
N PHE A 215 -19.09 -20.01 3.83
CA PHE A 215 -17.88 -19.21 3.99
C PHE A 215 -17.47 -18.50 2.70
N VAL A 216 -17.44 -19.19 1.56
CA VAL A 216 -17.05 -18.58 0.26
C VAL A 216 -18.01 -17.45 -0.13
N ILE A 217 -19.32 -17.67 0.02
CA ILE A 217 -20.33 -16.65 -0.29
C ILE A 217 -20.12 -15.43 0.63
N THR A 218 -20.01 -15.65 1.94
CA THR A 218 -19.91 -14.55 2.90
C THR A 218 -18.57 -13.81 2.81
N PHE A 219 -17.48 -14.54 2.54
CA PHE A 219 -16.17 -13.96 2.30
C PHE A 219 -16.16 -13.05 1.07
N VAL A 220 -16.73 -13.48 -0.07
CA VAL A 220 -16.76 -12.66 -1.28
C VAL A 220 -17.64 -11.41 -1.10
N MET A 221 -18.77 -11.52 -0.38
CA MET A 221 -19.61 -10.36 -0.05
C MET A 221 -18.85 -9.32 0.79
N THR A 222 -18.17 -9.74 1.85
CA THR A 222 -17.41 -8.82 2.71
C THR A 222 -16.18 -8.27 1.98
N TRP A 223 -15.52 -9.07 1.14
CA TRP A 223 -14.46 -8.62 0.24
C TRP A 223 -14.95 -7.53 -0.72
N ARG A 224 -16.18 -7.66 -1.23
CA ARG A 224 -16.79 -6.63 -2.07
C ARG A 224 -16.97 -5.31 -1.33
N ILE A 225 -17.41 -5.34 -0.07
CA ILE A 225 -17.53 -4.14 0.76
C ILE A 225 -16.14 -3.51 0.96
N TRP A 226 -15.16 -4.30 1.40
CA TRP A 226 -13.80 -3.82 1.66
C TRP A 226 -13.14 -3.21 0.40
N THR A 227 -13.25 -3.88 -0.75
CA THR A 227 -12.72 -3.36 -2.03
C THR A 227 -13.42 -2.09 -2.48
N SER A 228 -14.73 -1.96 -2.23
CA SER A 228 -15.50 -0.74 -2.58
C SER A 228 -15.05 0.45 -1.74
N ILE A 229 -14.90 0.29 -0.42
CA ILE A 229 -14.42 1.35 0.47
C ILE A 229 -12.99 1.74 0.11
N THR A 230 -12.11 0.74 -0.07
CA THR A 230 -10.71 0.97 -0.45
C THR A 230 -10.57 1.69 -1.78
N LEU A 231 -11.41 1.35 -2.77
CA LEU A 231 -11.43 2.04 -4.06
C LEU A 231 -11.89 3.50 -3.92
N THR A 232 -12.95 3.75 -3.14
CA THR A 232 -13.46 5.10 -2.89
C THR A 232 -12.40 5.98 -2.22
N LEU A 233 -11.72 5.48 -1.19
CA LEU A 233 -10.63 6.18 -0.50
C LEU A 233 -9.38 6.34 -1.36
N SER A 234 -9.19 5.46 -2.36
CA SER A 234 -8.10 5.60 -3.33
C SER A 234 -8.37 6.71 -4.35
N TRP A 235 -9.64 6.91 -4.75
CA TRP A 235 -10.02 7.91 -5.74
C TRP A 235 -10.18 9.31 -5.17
N PHE A 236 -10.77 9.42 -3.98
CA PHE A 236 -11.16 10.68 -3.39
C PHE A 236 -10.32 11.02 -2.16
N GLU A 237 -10.07 12.31 -1.98
CA GLU A 237 -9.56 12.86 -0.73
C GLU A 237 -10.67 12.80 0.35
N SER A 238 -10.31 12.48 1.60
CA SER A 238 -11.28 12.11 2.65
C SER A 238 -11.01 12.82 3.98
N ASP A 239 -10.94 14.14 3.96
CA ASP A 239 -10.59 14.95 5.15
C ASP A 239 -11.80 15.52 5.90
N ASP A 240 -13.01 15.15 5.50
CA ASP A 240 -14.24 15.67 6.07
C ASP A 240 -14.98 14.68 6.97
N VAL A 241 -15.81 15.22 7.86
CA VAL A 241 -16.57 14.43 8.84
C VAL A 241 -17.63 13.56 8.15
N VAL A 242 -18.27 14.04 7.08
CA VAL A 242 -19.29 13.26 6.35
C VAL A 242 -18.69 11.98 5.77
N THR A 243 -17.54 12.06 5.09
CA THR A 243 -16.86 10.86 4.58
C THR A 243 -16.48 9.90 5.71
N ARG A 244 -16.07 10.40 6.89
CA ARG A 244 -15.80 9.54 8.06
C ARG A 244 -17.06 8.88 8.61
N LEU A 245 -18.19 9.59 8.65
CA LEU A 245 -19.48 9.03 9.06
C LEU A 245 -20.00 7.99 8.06
N GLU A 246 -19.73 8.17 6.77
CA GLU A 246 -20.01 7.17 5.74
C GLU A 246 -19.22 5.89 5.98
N ILE A 247 -17.92 5.99 6.24
CA ILE A 247 -17.07 4.83 6.56
C ILE A 247 -17.60 4.15 7.83
N LEU A 248 -17.93 4.92 8.86
CA LEU A 248 -18.52 4.40 10.10
C LEU A 248 -19.84 3.66 9.86
N PHE A 249 -20.71 4.20 8.99
CA PHE A 249 -21.96 3.55 8.61
C PHE A 249 -21.69 2.22 7.89
N CYS A 250 -20.73 2.18 6.96
CA CYS A 250 -20.35 0.95 6.28
C CYS A 250 -19.77 -0.09 7.24
N ILE A 251 -18.93 0.33 8.21
CA ILE A 251 -18.40 -0.55 9.26
C ILE A 251 -19.55 -1.07 10.15
N SER A 252 -20.51 -0.22 10.51
CA SER A 252 -21.68 -0.62 11.30
C SER A 252 -22.53 -1.67 10.56
N CYS A 253 -22.74 -1.49 9.26
CA CYS A 253 -23.41 -2.49 8.43
C CYS A 253 -22.61 -3.78 8.35
N LEU A 254 -21.27 -3.70 8.28
CA LEU A 254 -20.40 -4.86 8.24
C LEU A 254 -20.42 -5.64 9.57
N ILE A 255 -20.54 -4.95 10.71
CA ILE A 255 -20.76 -5.60 12.02
C ILE A 255 -22.12 -6.31 12.03
N GLY A 256 -23.20 -5.63 11.64
CA GLY A 256 -24.54 -6.24 11.55
C GLY A 256 -24.59 -7.42 10.57
N TYR A 257 -23.83 -7.36 9.49
CA TYR A 257 -23.62 -8.48 8.57
C TYR A 257 -22.95 -9.67 9.28
N THR A 258 -21.86 -9.40 9.99
CA THR A 258 -21.02 -10.41 10.66
C THR A 258 -21.80 -11.16 11.73
N THR A 259 -22.65 -10.48 12.51
CA THR A 259 -23.48 -11.12 13.55
C THR A 259 -24.57 -12.06 12.99
N ASN A 260 -24.83 -12.02 11.68
CA ASN A 260 -25.89 -12.79 11.01
C ASN A 260 -25.32 -13.79 9.98
N MET A 261 -24.02 -14.11 10.02
CA MET A 261 -23.37 -14.92 8.96
C MET A 261 -23.35 -16.43 9.19
N THR A 262 -23.68 -16.89 10.39
CA THR A 262 -23.58 -18.29 10.80
C THR A 262 -24.78 -19.11 10.32
N HIS A 263 -26.00 -18.67 10.62
CA HIS A 263 -27.24 -19.42 10.36
C HIS A 263 -27.97 -19.02 9.07
N ILE A 264 -27.24 -18.67 8.00
CA ILE A 264 -27.89 -18.20 6.74
C ILE A 264 -28.57 -19.29 5.94
N PHE A 265 -28.27 -20.53 6.29
CA PHE A 265 -28.60 -21.75 5.56
C PHE A 265 -29.43 -22.71 6.41
N ASP A 266 -29.90 -22.23 7.56
CA ASP A 266 -30.81 -22.94 8.44
C ASP A 266 -32.17 -23.14 7.77
N GLU A 267 -32.76 -24.32 7.94
CA GLU A 267 -34.08 -24.65 7.39
C GLU A 267 -35.21 -24.01 8.21
N ASP A 268 -34.99 -23.75 9.51
CA ASP A 268 -35.99 -23.13 10.37
C ASP A 268 -36.08 -21.61 10.09
N PRO A 269 -37.22 -21.09 9.61
CA PRO A 269 -37.39 -19.66 9.34
C PRO A 269 -37.19 -18.77 10.58
N ALA A 270 -37.36 -19.30 11.80
CA ALA A 270 -37.14 -18.55 13.03
C ALA A 270 -35.65 -18.30 13.33
N HIS A 271 -34.79 -19.23 12.92
CA HIS A 271 -33.34 -19.20 13.14
C HIS A 271 -32.56 -18.80 11.88
N ASN A 272 -33.20 -18.79 10.71
CA ASN A 272 -32.58 -18.37 9.46
C ASN A 272 -32.27 -16.87 9.45
N THR A 273 -30.98 -16.54 9.36
CA THR A 273 -30.46 -15.16 9.41
C THR A 273 -30.14 -14.57 8.02
N TYR A 274 -30.48 -15.27 6.94
CA TYR A 274 -30.16 -14.86 5.56
C TYR A 274 -30.71 -13.48 5.21
N VAL A 275 -31.96 -13.20 5.58
CA VAL A 275 -32.62 -11.93 5.25
C VAL A 275 -31.91 -10.77 5.94
N GLN A 276 -31.54 -10.94 7.20
CA GLN A 276 -30.82 -9.95 8.01
C GLN A 276 -29.42 -9.71 7.40
N LEU A 277 -28.69 -10.78 7.08
CA LEU A 277 -27.38 -10.71 6.43
C LEU A 277 -27.43 -9.94 5.10
N VAL A 278 -28.35 -10.32 4.20
CA VAL A 278 -28.50 -9.66 2.90
C VAL A 278 -28.96 -8.22 3.08
N SER A 279 -29.82 -7.92 4.07
CA SER A 279 -30.29 -6.56 4.34
C SER A 279 -29.15 -5.62 4.75
N PHE A 280 -28.26 -6.05 5.65
CA PHE A 280 -27.08 -5.26 6.03
C PHE A 280 -26.10 -5.09 4.88
N TYR A 281 -25.90 -6.15 4.08
CA TYR A 281 -25.10 -6.06 2.86
C TYR A 281 -25.68 -5.02 1.90
N LEU A 282 -26.97 -5.14 1.57
CA LEU A 282 -27.66 -4.22 0.67
C LEU A 282 -27.67 -2.78 1.18
N ALA A 283 -27.80 -2.55 2.50
CA ALA A 283 -27.70 -1.23 3.09
C ALA A 283 -26.35 -0.57 2.78
N ALA A 284 -25.23 -1.29 2.97
CA ALA A 284 -23.90 -0.80 2.62
C ALA A 284 -23.75 -0.54 1.11
N ARG A 285 -24.29 -1.43 0.26
CA ARG A 285 -24.22 -1.30 -1.21
C ARG A 285 -25.04 -0.12 -1.73
N VAL A 286 -26.27 0.06 -1.25
CA VAL A 286 -27.14 1.18 -1.61
C VAL A 286 -26.52 2.50 -1.15
N PHE A 287 -25.97 2.55 0.06
CA PHE A 287 -25.28 3.75 0.53
C PHE A 287 -24.08 4.11 -0.35
N THR A 288 -23.26 3.12 -0.72
CA THR A 288 -22.15 3.31 -1.68
C THR A 288 -22.66 3.82 -3.04
N ALA A 289 -23.79 3.30 -3.53
CA ALA A 289 -24.40 3.77 -4.78
C ALA A 289 -24.93 5.21 -4.67
N ILE A 290 -25.50 5.60 -3.52
CA ILE A 290 -25.90 6.99 -3.23
C ILE A 290 -24.68 7.90 -3.24
N PHE A 291 -23.56 7.49 -2.62
CA PHE A 291 -22.30 8.24 -2.66
C PHE A 291 -21.81 8.44 -4.09
N TYR A 292 -21.81 7.40 -4.93
CA TYR A 292 -21.45 7.54 -6.34
C TYR A 292 -22.43 8.42 -7.12
N GLY A 293 -23.73 8.38 -6.81
CA GLY A 293 -24.73 9.28 -7.39
C GLY A 293 -24.51 10.74 -7.02
N MET A 294 -24.28 11.02 -5.74
CA MET A 294 -23.92 12.34 -5.22
C MET A 294 -22.63 12.84 -5.89
N THR A 295 -21.62 11.99 -5.99
CA THR A 295 -20.34 12.32 -6.63
C THR A 295 -20.50 12.56 -8.13
N ALA A 296 -21.33 11.80 -8.83
CA ALA A 296 -21.63 12.03 -10.25
C ALA A 296 -22.28 13.39 -10.49
N TYR A 297 -23.13 13.85 -9.55
CA TYR A 297 -23.76 15.16 -9.59
C TYR A 297 -22.76 16.28 -9.25
N LEU A 298 -21.99 16.11 -8.17
CA LEU A 298 -21.02 17.11 -7.71
C LEU A 298 -19.79 17.20 -8.61
N LEU A 299 -19.43 16.14 -9.34
CA LEU A 299 -18.27 16.11 -10.25
C LEU A 299 -18.69 15.62 -11.65
N PRO A 300 -19.32 16.50 -12.47
CA PRO A 300 -19.77 16.13 -13.81
C PRO A 300 -18.66 15.63 -14.74
N MET A 301 -17.40 15.94 -14.41
CA MET A 301 -16.20 15.51 -15.15
C MET A 301 -16.06 13.97 -15.20
N ILE A 302 -16.37 13.26 -14.10
CA ILE A 302 -16.22 11.79 -13.99
C ILE A 302 -17.57 11.05 -13.97
N LYS A 303 -18.64 11.72 -14.38
CA LYS A 303 -20.02 11.20 -14.30
C LYS A 303 -20.20 9.84 -14.95
N GLY A 304 -19.53 9.57 -16.08
CA GLY A 304 -19.68 8.31 -16.82
C GLY A 304 -19.28 7.11 -15.98
N ILE A 305 -18.16 7.23 -15.25
CA ILE A 305 -17.61 6.13 -14.46
C ILE A 305 -18.36 5.96 -13.16
N MET A 306 -18.80 7.05 -12.54
CA MET A 306 -19.70 6.96 -11.38
C MET A 306 -21.01 6.26 -11.76
N ILE A 307 -21.59 6.56 -12.94
CA ILE A 307 -22.78 5.87 -13.45
C ILE A 307 -22.50 4.37 -13.70
N CYS A 308 -21.35 4.02 -14.28
CA CYS A 308 -20.94 2.62 -14.42
C CYS A 308 -20.85 1.90 -13.07
N GLN A 309 -20.34 2.56 -12.03
CA GLN A 309 -20.27 1.99 -10.67
C GLN A 309 -21.66 1.84 -10.04
N ILE A 310 -22.59 2.76 -10.31
CA ILE A 310 -24.00 2.66 -9.88
C ILE A 310 -24.66 1.45 -10.55
N PHE A 311 -24.55 1.28 -11.88
CA PHE A 311 -25.10 0.10 -12.57
C PHE A 311 -24.44 -1.20 -12.10
N GLY A 312 -23.12 -1.17 -11.89
CA GLY A 312 -22.34 -2.26 -11.31
C GLY A 312 -22.74 -2.63 -9.88
N THR A 313 -23.53 -1.79 -9.20
CA THR A 313 -24.04 -2.06 -7.86
C THR A 313 -25.55 -2.35 -7.87
N ALA A 314 -26.33 -1.65 -8.70
CA ALA A 314 -27.77 -1.80 -8.79
C ALA A 314 -28.20 -3.17 -9.32
N ILE A 315 -27.50 -3.72 -10.31
CA ILE A 315 -27.85 -5.03 -10.91
C ILE A 315 -27.60 -6.17 -9.93
N PRO A 316 -26.41 -6.30 -9.28
CA PRO A 316 -26.23 -7.28 -8.20
C PRO A 316 -27.22 -7.08 -7.06
N THR A 317 -27.51 -5.83 -6.67
CA THR A 317 -28.49 -5.51 -5.62
C THR A 317 -29.87 -6.11 -5.95
N ALA A 318 -30.33 -5.99 -7.20
CA ALA A 318 -31.60 -6.58 -7.62
C ALA A 318 -31.60 -8.12 -7.52
N LEU A 319 -30.48 -8.77 -7.86
CA LEU A 319 -30.33 -10.23 -7.72
C LEU A 319 -30.29 -10.66 -6.25
N TRP A 320 -29.62 -9.90 -5.39
CA TRP A 320 -29.62 -10.14 -3.94
C TRP A 320 -31.03 -9.99 -3.35
N ILE A 321 -31.80 -8.98 -3.77
CA ILE A 321 -33.21 -8.84 -3.37
C ILE A 321 -34.03 -10.04 -3.87
N ALA A 322 -33.86 -10.45 -5.13
CA ALA A 322 -34.56 -11.62 -5.68
C ALA A 322 -34.23 -12.91 -4.91
N SER A 323 -32.98 -13.05 -4.44
CA SER A 323 -32.54 -14.23 -3.69
C SER A 323 -33.24 -14.40 -2.33
N ILE A 324 -33.79 -13.33 -1.75
CA ILE A 324 -34.55 -13.40 -0.48
C ILE A 324 -35.85 -14.18 -0.65
N TYR A 325 -36.47 -14.11 -1.83
CA TYR A 325 -37.78 -14.72 -2.10
C TYR A 325 -37.70 -16.16 -2.59
N VAL A 326 -36.51 -16.77 -2.59
CA VAL A 326 -36.27 -18.11 -3.12
C VAL A 326 -35.56 -18.97 -2.09
N ASP A 327 -36.06 -20.18 -1.90
CA ASP A 327 -35.49 -21.16 -0.97
C ASP A 327 -34.26 -21.87 -1.55
N MET A 328 -33.44 -22.44 -0.66
CA MET A 328 -32.34 -23.31 -1.07
C MET A 328 -32.89 -24.62 -1.68
N PRO A 329 -32.26 -25.19 -2.71
CA PRO A 329 -31.02 -24.77 -3.38
C PRO A 329 -31.22 -23.75 -4.52
N GLY A 330 -32.46 -23.45 -4.93
CA GLY A 330 -32.78 -22.56 -6.05
C GLY A 330 -32.22 -21.14 -5.88
N ARG A 331 -32.08 -20.69 -4.62
CA ARG A 331 -31.45 -19.44 -4.21
C ARG A 331 -30.04 -19.25 -4.80
N LEU A 332 -29.26 -20.33 -4.95
CA LEU A 332 -27.91 -20.28 -5.54
C LEU A 332 -27.91 -19.76 -6.98
N GLY A 333 -29.01 -19.96 -7.72
CA GLY A 333 -29.20 -19.43 -9.07
C GLY A 333 -29.19 -17.90 -9.14
N PHE A 334 -29.48 -17.21 -8.04
CA PHE A 334 -29.38 -15.75 -7.92
C PHE A 334 -28.07 -15.32 -7.25
N ILE A 335 -27.62 -16.03 -6.22
CA ILE A 335 -26.40 -15.72 -5.47
C ILE A 335 -25.17 -15.79 -6.39
N VAL A 336 -24.99 -16.87 -7.15
CA VAL A 336 -23.76 -17.06 -7.95
C VAL A 336 -23.61 -15.96 -9.02
N PRO A 337 -24.63 -15.64 -9.83
CA PRO A 337 -24.55 -14.50 -10.74
C PRO A 337 -24.35 -13.17 -10.02
N ALA A 338 -24.98 -12.95 -8.85
CA ALA A 338 -24.80 -11.73 -8.07
C ALA A 338 -23.33 -11.55 -7.63
N LEU A 339 -22.69 -12.61 -7.12
CA LEU A 339 -21.28 -12.60 -6.71
C LEU A 339 -20.34 -12.32 -7.90
N VAL A 340 -20.58 -12.98 -9.05
CA VAL A 340 -19.78 -12.76 -10.27
C VAL A 340 -19.89 -11.31 -10.74
N LEU A 341 -21.10 -10.73 -10.71
CA LEU A 341 -21.32 -9.34 -11.08
C LEU A 341 -20.77 -8.36 -10.02
N ASP A 342 -20.81 -8.68 -8.73
CA ASP A 342 -20.18 -7.85 -7.70
C ASP A 342 -18.65 -7.82 -7.87
N MET A 343 -18.03 -8.95 -8.24
CA MET A 343 -16.58 -9.02 -8.51
C MET A 343 -16.18 -8.34 -9.81
N TYR A 344 -16.83 -8.66 -10.92
CA TYR A 344 -16.38 -8.28 -12.26
C TYR A 344 -17.29 -7.28 -12.98
N GLY A 345 -18.43 -6.92 -12.39
CA GLY A 345 -19.44 -6.05 -12.99
C GLY A 345 -18.87 -4.70 -13.39
N HIS A 346 -18.02 -4.10 -12.56
CA HIS A 346 -17.39 -2.81 -12.88
C HIS A 346 -16.56 -2.86 -14.18
N VAL A 347 -15.80 -3.95 -14.42
CA VAL A 347 -15.06 -4.17 -15.67
C VAL A 347 -16.01 -4.48 -16.82
N PHE A 348 -17.00 -5.33 -16.58
CA PHE A 348 -17.99 -5.74 -17.57
C PHE A 348 -18.81 -4.55 -18.09
N PHE A 349 -19.37 -3.73 -17.21
CA PHE A 349 -20.17 -2.56 -17.59
C PHE A 349 -19.31 -1.49 -18.25
N LEU A 350 -18.08 -1.26 -17.78
CA LEU A 350 -17.16 -0.36 -18.46
C LEU A 350 -16.83 -0.85 -19.88
N GLY A 351 -16.51 -2.14 -20.04
CA GLY A 351 -16.23 -2.75 -21.34
C GLY A 351 -17.42 -2.72 -22.29
N LEU A 352 -18.61 -3.04 -21.78
CA LEU A 352 -19.88 -2.95 -22.52
C LEU A 352 -20.13 -1.51 -22.99
N PHE A 353 -19.90 -0.53 -22.12
CA PHE A 353 -20.13 0.87 -22.44
C PHE A 353 -19.17 1.39 -23.51
N LEU A 354 -17.88 1.05 -23.40
CA LEU A 354 -16.88 1.38 -24.41
C LEU A 354 -17.16 0.68 -25.75
N TYR A 355 -17.66 -0.55 -25.71
CA TYR A 355 -18.06 -1.28 -26.91
C TYR A 355 -19.28 -0.64 -27.59
N ILE A 356 -20.31 -0.29 -26.82
CA ILE A 356 -21.48 0.45 -27.31
C ILE A 356 -21.05 1.78 -27.92
N GLN A 357 -20.12 2.50 -27.28
CA GLN A 357 -19.55 3.73 -27.84
C GLN A 357 -18.86 3.51 -29.18
N GLY A 358 -18.08 2.43 -29.32
CA GLY A 358 -17.40 2.10 -30.58
C GLY A 358 -18.37 1.77 -31.73
N LYS A 359 -19.56 1.25 -31.41
CA LYS A 359 -20.60 0.90 -32.39
C LYS A 359 -21.71 1.94 -32.56
N ALA A 360 -21.75 2.97 -31.71
CA ALA A 360 -22.79 3.99 -31.78
C ALA A 360 -22.68 4.79 -33.10
N PRO A 361 -23.79 5.01 -33.82
CA PRO A 361 -23.78 5.79 -35.06
C PRO A 361 -23.28 7.21 -34.80
N GLU A 362 -22.62 7.80 -35.81
CA GLU A 362 -22.06 9.15 -35.70
C GLU A 362 -23.20 10.17 -35.50
N GLY A 363 -23.30 10.71 -34.28
CA GLY A 363 -24.38 11.60 -33.90
C GLY A 363 -24.18 12.22 -32.51
N ILE A 364 -25.17 12.99 -32.07
CA ILE A 364 -25.17 13.71 -30.78
C ILE A 364 -24.95 12.74 -29.61
N TRP A 365 -25.48 11.53 -29.69
CA TRP A 365 -25.30 10.49 -28.69
C TRP A 365 -23.85 10.03 -28.55
N LYS A 366 -23.13 9.78 -29.66
CA LYS A 366 -21.70 9.41 -29.62
C LYS A 366 -20.84 10.50 -28.97
N LYS A 367 -21.09 11.78 -29.30
CA LYS A 367 -20.41 12.94 -28.66
C LYS A 367 -20.75 13.10 -27.18
N ARG A 368 -22.02 12.93 -26.81
CA ARG A 368 -22.45 13.01 -25.41
C ARG A 368 -21.84 11.88 -24.60
N LEU A 369 -21.76 10.68 -25.17
CA LEU A 369 -21.18 9.49 -24.55
C LEU A 369 -19.67 9.63 -24.36
N SER A 370 -18.96 10.05 -25.41
CA SER A 370 -17.50 10.22 -25.36
C SER A 370 -17.07 11.27 -24.33
N SER A 371 -17.81 12.37 -24.23
CA SER A 371 -17.49 13.41 -23.22
C SER A 371 -17.73 12.94 -21.78
N MET A 372 -18.48 11.87 -21.54
CA MET A 372 -18.65 11.32 -20.17
C MET A 372 -17.48 10.45 -19.71
N PHE A 373 -16.66 9.96 -20.64
CA PHE A 373 -15.53 9.05 -20.40
C PHE A 373 -14.18 9.65 -20.79
N GLU A 374 -14.17 10.93 -21.13
CA GLU A 374 -12.95 11.67 -21.45
C GLU A 374 -12.00 11.77 -20.24
N PHE A 375 -12.57 11.76 -19.03
CA PHE A 375 -11.84 11.75 -17.77
C PHE A 375 -12.16 10.48 -17.00
N TYR A 376 -11.12 9.76 -16.58
CA TYR A 376 -11.29 8.61 -15.71
C TYR A 376 -10.42 8.70 -14.47
N PRO A 377 -10.97 8.45 -13.26
CA PRO A 377 -10.18 8.50 -12.03
C PRO A 377 -9.10 7.42 -12.09
N ALA A 378 -7.89 7.84 -11.77
CA ALA A 378 -6.71 6.99 -11.72
C ALA A 378 -6.49 6.55 -10.28
N ILE A 379 -6.07 5.30 -10.10
CA ILE A 379 -5.69 4.80 -8.78
C ILE A 379 -4.18 5.00 -8.63
N SER A 380 -3.78 5.62 -7.53
CA SER A 380 -2.38 5.68 -7.11
C SER A 380 -1.88 4.26 -6.88
N ILE A 381 -0.97 3.80 -7.74
CA ILE A 381 -0.50 2.40 -7.70
C ILE A 381 0.29 2.16 -6.43
N GLU A 382 1.06 3.15 -5.97
CA GLU A 382 1.84 3.07 -4.73
C GLU A 382 0.91 2.85 -3.53
N HIS A 383 -0.10 3.72 -3.37
CA HIS A 383 -1.07 3.63 -2.27
C HIS A 383 -1.87 2.31 -2.32
N ARG A 384 -2.31 1.87 -3.51
CA ARG A 384 -3.05 0.60 -3.64
C ARG A 384 -2.19 -0.60 -3.23
N VAL A 385 -0.93 -0.63 -3.64
CA VAL A 385 -0.01 -1.71 -3.29
C VAL A 385 0.31 -1.67 -1.79
N GLU A 386 0.55 -0.49 -1.24
CA GLU A 386 0.83 -0.30 0.18
C GLU A 386 -0.33 -0.75 1.06
N ARG A 387 -1.57 -0.43 0.69
CA ARG A 387 -2.78 -0.90 1.39
C ARG A 387 -2.95 -2.42 1.32
N MET A 388 -2.77 -3.01 0.13
CA MET A 388 -2.86 -4.46 -0.01
C MET A 388 -1.79 -5.15 0.85
N ASN A 389 -0.58 -4.61 0.87
CA ASN A 389 0.52 -5.12 1.69
C ASN A 389 0.23 -4.98 3.19
N ALA A 390 -0.27 -3.82 3.64
CA ALA A 390 -0.67 -3.62 5.03
C ALA A 390 -1.78 -4.61 5.44
N PHE A 391 -2.78 -4.80 4.58
CA PHE A 391 -3.86 -5.75 4.81
C PHE A 391 -3.35 -7.20 4.88
N VAL A 392 -2.48 -7.62 3.95
CA VAL A 392 -1.86 -8.96 3.98
C VAL A 392 -1.03 -9.17 5.26
N SER A 393 -0.26 -8.16 5.70
CA SER A 393 0.45 -8.20 6.98
C SER A 393 -0.50 -8.44 8.16
N LEU A 394 -1.64 -7.74 8.19
CA LEU A 394 -2.65 -7.92 9.24
C LEU A 394 -3.28 -9.33 9.20
N VAL A 395 -3.58 -9.87 8.01
CA VAL A 395 -4.11 -11.23 7.85
C VAL A 395 -3.13 -12.28 8.39
N LEU A 396 -1.84 -12.16 8.02
CA LEU A 396 -0.77 -13.01 8.53
C LEU A 396 -0.60 -12.86 10.04
N GLY A 397 -0.64 -11.63 10.57
CA GLY A 397 -0.55 -11.36 12.00
C GLY A 397 -1.71 -11.95 12.80
N TYR A 398 -2.95 -11.79 12.34
CA TYR A 398 -4.12 -12.33 13.02
C TYR A 398 -4.16 -13.86 13.01
N SER A 399 -3.55 -14.52 12.02
CA SER A 399 -3.39 -15.98 12.07
C SER A 399 -2.56 -16.47 13.27
N VAL A 400 -1.67 -15.64 13.80
CA VAL A 400 -0.95 -15.92 15.05
C VAL A 400 -1.89 -15.84 16.25
N VAL A 401 -2.86 -14.93 16.24
CA VAL A 401 -3.87 -14.81 17.30
C VAL A 401 -4.76 -16.05 17.35
N ALA A 402 -5.15 -16.59 16.18
CA ALA A 402 -6.03 -17.76 16.07
C ALA A 402 -5.45 -19.06 16.67
N ILE A 403 -4.11 -19.16 16.79
CA ILE A 403 -3.44 -20.33 17.36
C ILE A 403 -3.07 -20.16 18.85
N LEU A 404 -3.40 -19.01 19.44
CA LEU A 404 -3.19 -18.78 20.87
C LEU A 404 -4.22 -19.58 21.67
N PHE A 405 -3.77 -20.15 22.78
CA PHE A 405 -4.61 -20.79 23.78
C PHE A 405 -4.17 -20.33 25.17
N GLN A 406 -5.05 -20.45 26.15
CA GLN A 406 -4.76 -20.10 27.55
C GLN A 406 -4.55 -21.36 28.38
N SER A 407 -3.56 -21.33 29.26
CA SER A 407 -3.26 -22.42 30.19
C SER A 407 -3.92 -22.18 31.55
N ASP A 408 -4.45 -23.24 32.17
CA ASP A 408 -5.10 -23.21 33.49
C ASP A 408 -4.12 -23.47 34.67
N GLY A 409 -2.81 -23.51 34.39
CA GLY A 409 -1.77 -23.80 35.38
C GLY A 409 -1.08 -25.16 35.14
N GLY A 410 0.01 -25.43 35.89
CA GLY A 410 0.81 -26.64 35.70
C GLY A 410 1.62 -26.66 34.39
N TYR A 411 2.06 -25.48 33.93
CA TYR A 411 2.64 -25.27 32.60
C TYR A 411 3.92 -26.08 32.38
N ASN A 412 3.80 -27.15 31.59
CA ASN A 412 4.90 -27.91 31.00
C ASN A 412 5.00 -27.57 29.50
N ILE A 413 6.19 -27.74 28.92
CA ILE A 413 6.38 -27.67 27.46
C ILE A 413 5.61 -28.84 26.85
N ASN A 414 4.36 -28.59 26.45
CA ASN A 414 3.42 -29.61 25.99
C ASN A 414 3.29 -29.62 24.46
N ALA A 415 2.63 -30.66 23.93
CA ALA A 415 2.44 -30.79 22.49
C ALA A 415 1.53 -29.69 21.90
N PHE A 416 0.62 -29.09 22.69
CA PHE A 416 -0.18 -27.93 22.27
C PHE A 416 0.71 -26.74 21.90
N LEU A 417 1.67 -26.40 22.77
CA LEU A 417 2.65 -25.34 22.51
C LEU A 417 3.51 -25.68 21.29
N GLY A 418 3.96 -26.93 21.16
CA GLY A 418 4.73 -27.38 19.99
C GLY A 418 3.97 -27.16 18.68
N LYS A 419 2.70 -27.56 18.62
CA LYS A 419 1.82 -27.34 17.45
C LYS A 419 1.65 -25.84 17.16
N ALA A 420 1.46 -25.01 18.18
CA ALA A 420 1.33 -23.56 18.02
C ALA A 420 2.64 -22.91 17.50
N ILE A 421 3.80 -23.29 18.03
CA ILE A 421 5.09 -22.77 17.54
C ILE A 421 5.32 -23.14 16.07
N LEU A 422 5.00 -24.38 15.66
CA LEU A 422 5.08 -24.77 14.26
C LEU A 422 4.11 -23.95 13.38
N GLY A 423 2.92 -23.64 13.89
CA GLY A 423 1.97 -22.72 13.24
C GLY A 423 2.52 -21.30 13.08
N LEU A 424 3.19 -20.77 14.11
CA LEU A 424 3.86 -19.47 14.04
C LEU A 424 5.00 -19.47 13.01
N MET A 425 5.82 -20.54 12.98
CA MET A 425 6.88 -20.69 11.98
C MET A 425 6.31 -20.76 10.55
N GLN A 426 5.14 -21.38 10.37
CA GLN A 426 4.44 -21.41 9.09
C GLN A 426 4.01 -20.00 8.67
N ALA A 427 3.37 -19.24 9.56
CA ALA A 427 2.95 -17.86 9.29
C ALA A 427 4.15 -16.95 8.96
N PHE A 428 5.25 -17.10 9.71
CA PHE A 428 6.50 -16.37 9.45
C PHE A 428 7.10 -16.72 8.08
N THR A 429 7.06 -18.00 7.69
CA THR A 429 7.54 -18.45 6.37
C THR A 429 6.73 -17.83 5.23
N PHE A 430 5.40 -17.79 5.35
CA PHE A 430 4.54 -17.14 4.37
C PHE A 430 4.77 -15.62 4.28
N ASN A 431 4.97 -14.97 5.44
CA ASN A 431 5.33 -13.55 5.49
C ASN A 431 6.63 -13.28 4.72
N TRP A 432 7.67 -14.09 4.98
CA TRP A 432 8.96 -13.96 4.34
C TRP A 432 8.88 -14.15 2.81
N ILE A 433 8.14 -15.16 2.35
CA ILE A 433 7.93 -15.37 0.91
C ILE A 433 7.18 -14.19 0.27
N TYR A 434 6.16 -13.65 0.95
CA TYR A 434 5.35 -12.55 0.40
C TYR A 434 6.15 -11.25 0.29
N PHE A 435 6.77 -10.79 1.38
CA PHE A 435 7.40 -9.46 1.43
C PHE A 435 8.82 -9.45 0.87
N ASP A 436 9.70 -10.33 1.33
CA ASP A 436 11.12 -10.22 0.93
C ASP A 436 11.42 -10.98 -0.36
N ILE A 437 10.65 -12.03 -0.68
CA ILE A 437 10.83 -12.74 -1.95
C ILE A 437 9.95 -12.12 -3.03
N ASP A 438 8.62 -12.15 -2.93
CA ASP A 438 7.78 -11.78 -4.07
C ASP A 438 7.74 -10.26 -4.32
N ALA A 439 7.97 -9.41 -3.31
CA ALA A 439 7.98 -7.96 -3.48
C ALA A 439 9.37 -7.32 -3.70
N SER A 440 10.47 -8.09 -3.66
CA SER A 440 11.82 -7.53 -3.83
C SER A 440 12.31 -7.53 -5.29
N ASN A 441 13.14 -6.54 -5.63
CA ASN A 441 13.77 -6.38 -6.95
C ASN A 441 12.77 -6.29 -8.11
N LEU A 442 11.61 -5.68 -7.88
CA LEU A 442 10.62 -5.42 -8.91
C LEU A 442 11.16 -4.41 -9.95
N ASN A 443 11.02 -4.75 -11.24
CA ASN A 443 11.24 -3.82 -12.35
C ASN A 443 9.93 -3.11 -12.71
N LEU A 444 8.87 -3.90 -12.95
CA LEU A 444 7.53 -3.41 -13.24
C LEU A 444 6.51 -4.15 -12.38
N HIS A 445 5.72 -3.38 -11.63
CA HIS A 445 4.60 -3.90 -10.86
C HIS A 445 3.48 -4.40 -11.80
N ALA A 446 2.70 -5.39 -11.35
CA ALA A 446 1.69 -6.09 -12.14
C ALA A 446 0.62 -5.13 -12.69
N ILE A 447 0.22 -4.16 -11.86
CA ILE A 447 -0.75 -3.10 -12.22
C ILE A 447 -0.23 -2.23 -13.37
N ARG A 448 1.08 -1.95 -13.43
CA ARG A 448 1.70 -1.14 -14.50
C ARG A 448 1.95 -1.94 -15.77
N ARG A 449 2.14 -3.25 -15.65
CA ARG A 449 2.55 -4.14 -16.75
C ARG A 449 1.46 -4.32 -17.81
N SER A 450 0.28 -4.77 -17.39
CA SER A 450 -0.86 -4.97 -18.29
C SER A 450 -2.17 -5.11 -17.51
N ARG A 451 -3.30 -4.88 -18.19
CA ARG A 451 -4.64 -5.06 -17.59
C ARG A 451 -4.87 -6.50 -17.11
N ILE A 452 -4.38 -7.48 -17.87
CA ILE A 452 -4.50 -8.90 -17.52
C ILE A 452 -3.66 -9.19 -16.27
N SER A 453 -2.42 -8.68 -16.23
CA SER A 453 -1.55 -8.83 -15.07
C SER A 453 -2.14 -8.19 -13.81
N ALA A 454 -2.79 -7.02 -13.94
CA ALA A 454 -3.50 -6.37 -12.85
C ALA A 454 -4.68 -7.21 -12.34
N GLY A 455 -5.46 -7.79 -13.26
CA GLY A 455 -6.58 -8.67 -12.92
C GLY A 455 -6.13 -9.96 -12.23
N ILE A 456 -5.06 -10.59 -12.72
CA ILE A 456 -4.45 -11.77 -12.07
C ILE A 456 -3.96 -11.40 -10.68
N TRP A 457 -3.28 -10.27 -10.53
CA TRP A 457 -2.79 -9.79 -9.24
C TRP A 457 -3.95 -9.62 -8.25
N GLU A 458 -5.02 -8.93 -8.63
CA GLU A 458 -6.18 -8.71 -7.75
C GLU A 458 -6.91 -10.00 -7.37
N PHE A 459 -7.17 -10.87 -8.35
CA PHE A 459 -7.83 -12.15 -8.11
C PHE A 459 -6.96 -13.10 -7.27
N ALA A 460 -5.65 -13.12 -7.49
CA ALA A 460 -4.74 -13.94 -6.72
C ALA A 460 -4.64 -13.49 -5.25
N HIS A 461 -4.74 -12.18 -4.95
CA HIS A 461 -4.82 -11.73 -3.55
C HIS A 461 -6.11 -12.20 -2.86
N LEU A 462 -7.25 -12.14 -3.55
CA LEU A 462 -8.51 -12.67 -3.03
C LEU A 462 -8.38 -14.17 -2.68
N MET A 463 -7.86 -14.97 -3.63
CA MET A 463 -7.67 -16.42 -3.42
C MET A 463 -6.62 -16.72 -2.35
N PHE A 464 -5.55 -15.93 -2.28
CA PHE A 464 -4.52 -16.04 -1.26
C PHE A 464 -5.11 -15.85 0.14
N VAL A 465 -5.79 -14.72 0.37
CA VAL A 465 -6.36 -14.40 1.69
C VAL A 465 -7.42 -15.43 2.06
N MET A 466 -8.33 -15.76 1.15
CA MET A 466 -9.38 -16.75 1.40
C MET A 466 -8.81 -18.13 1.76
N GLY A 467 -7.88 -18.65 0.95
CA GLY A 467 -7.24 -19.94 1.19
C GLY A 467 -6.41 -19.96 2.48
N TYR A 468 -5.72 -18.85 2.77
CA TYR A 468 -4.93 -18.71 3.99
C TYR A 468 -5.82 -18.69 5.24
N ILE A 469 -6.93 -17.96 5.24
CA ILE A 469 -7.92 -17.98 6.34
C ILE A 469 -8.46 -19.39 6.58
N VAL A 470 -8.88 -20.08 5.52
CA VAL A 470 -9.36 -21.48 5.62
C VAL A 470 -8.31 -22.38 6.27
N ALA A 471 -7.04 -22.21 5.88
CA ALA A 471 -5.95 -22.95 6.48
C ALA A 471 -5.72 -22.59 7.94
N THR A 472 -5.73 -21.30 8.30
CA THR A 472 -5.41 -20.86 9.66
C THR A 472 -6.51 -21.18 10.66
N SER A 473 -7.78 -21.12 10.23
CA SER A 473 -8.91 -21.57 11.04
C SER A 473 -8.92 -23.10 11.22
N ALA A 474 -8.50 -23.87 10.21
CA ALA A 474 -8.28 -25.30 10.39
C ALA A 474 -7.07 -25.59 11.31
N LEU A 475 -6.03 -24.76 11.24
CA LEU A 475 -4.84 -24.89 12.09
C LEU A 475 -5.18 -24.68 13.57
N SER A 476 -6.06 -23.74 13.93
CA SER A 476 -6.45 -23.53 15.33
C SER A 476 -7.09 -24.80 15.93
N ARG A 477 -7.94 -25.50 15.16
CA ARG A 477 -8.48 -26.82 15.52
C ARG A 477 -7.42 -27.90 15.60
N LEU A 478 -6.45 -27.94 14.68
CA LEU A 478 -5.33 -28.90 14.72
C LEU A 478 -4.41 -28.70 15.94
N VAL A 479 -4.22 -27.45 16.38
CA VAL A 479 -3.43 -27.12 17.57
C VAL A 479 -4.10 -27.73 18.81
N LEU A 480 -5.42 -27.59 18.96
CA LEU A 480 -6.19 -28.10 20.10
C LEU A 480 -6.49 -29.61 20.07
N ALA A 481 -6.09 -30.34 19.02
CA ALA A 481 -6.28 -31.79 18.96
C ALA A 481 -5.42 -32.53 20.00
N THR A 482 -5.95 -33.59 20.63
CA THR A 482 -5.28 -34.37 21.69
C THR A 482 -4.73 -35.72 21.21
N ASP A 483 -4.48 -35.83 19.90
CA ASP A 483 -4.10 -37.06 19.20
C ASP A 483 -2.63 -37.49 19.35
N VAL A 484 -1.84 -36.76 20.15
CA VAL A 484 -0.38 -36.92 20.30
C VAL A 484 -0.04 -37.07 21.79
N PRO A 485 0.99 -37.83 22.19
CA PRO A 485 1.43 -37.86 23.58
C PRO A 485 1.72 -36.45 24.11
N ASP A 486 1.53 -36.24 25.41
CA ASP A 486 1.74 -34.94 26.08
C ASP A 486 0.72 -33.84 25.70
N THR A 487 -0.52 -34.26 25.40
CA THR A 487 -1.70 -33.39 25.31
C THR A 487 -2.67 -33.71 26.45
N ASN A 488 -2.58 -32.98 27.56
CA ASN A 488 -3.51 -33.10 28.68
C ASN A 488 -4.54 -31.95 28.61
N PRO A 489 -5.84 -32.23 28.31
CA PRO A 489 -6.86 -31.18 28.19
C PRO A 489 -7.05 -30.35 29.47
N GLU A 490 -6.78 -30.92 30.64
CA GLU A 490 -6.87 -30.22 31.93
C GLU A 490 -5.88 -29.05 32.06
N GLN A 491 -4.84 -28.99 31.23
CA GLN A 491 -3.90 -27.87 31.21
C GLN A 491 -4.45 -26.65 30.44
N LEU A 492 -5.55 -26.81 29.70
CA LEU A 492 -6.22 -25.75 28.94
C LEU A 492 -7.30 -25.07 29.78
N ALA A 493 -7.41 -23.76 29.65
CA ALA A 493 -8.49 -22.99 30.27
C ALA A 493 -9.87 -23.36 29.67
N GLU A 494 -10.92 -23.10 30.44
CA GLU A 494 -12.31 -23.55 30.21
C GLU A 494 -12.88 -23.40 28.78
N PRO A 495 -12.67 -22.33 28.00
CA PRO A 495 -13.19 -22.30 26.62
C PRO A 495 -12.41 -23.18 25.64
N TYR A 496 -11.11 -23.40 25.86
CA TYR A 496 -10.24 -24.18 24.97
C TYR A 496 -10.32 -25.67 25.26
N ARG A 497 -10.56 -26.03 26.52
CA ARG A 497 -10.73 -27.42 26.97
C ARG A 497 -11.95 -28.07 26.34
N ASP A 498 -13.06 -27.35 26.26
CA ASP A 498 -14.31 -27.85 25.64
C ASP A 498 -14.19 -27.98 24.12
N SER A 499 -13.26 -27.23 23.52
CA SER A 499 -12.94 -27.28 22.09
C SER A 499 -11.86 -28.31 21.73
N ALA A 500 -11.25 -28.96 22.72
CA ALA A 500 -10.20 -29.95 22.50
C ALA A 500 -10.82 -31.31 22.13
N GLU A 501 -10.49 -31.81 20.94
CA GLU A 501 -11.02 -33.06 20.39
C GLU A 501 -9.94 -34.14 20.33
N ASP A 502 -10.31 -35.38 20.69
CA ASP A 502 -9.45 -36.57 20.63
C ASP A 502 -8.89 -36.83 19.22
N HIS A 503 -9.73 -36.63 18.21
CA HIS A 503 -9.37 -36.74 16.80
C HIS A 503 -10.09 -35.64 16.03
N PHE A 504 -9.34 -34.91 15.20
CA PHE A 504 -9.91 -33.86 14.36
C PHE A 504 -10.66 -34.47 13.15
N ASN A 505 -11.74 -33.81 12.74
CA ASN A 505 -12.53 -34.20 11.56
C ASN A 505 -11.66 -34.23 10.28
N ALA A 506 -11.92 -35.21 9.39
CA ALA A 506 -11.32 -35.27 8.06
C ALA A 506 -11.48 -33.96 7.28
N GLY A 507 -12.59 -33.24 7.46
CA GLY A 507 -12.82 -31.94 6.84
C GLY A 507 -11.77 -30.89 7.21
N VAL A 508 -11.40 -30.80 8.50
CA VAL A 508 -10.35 -29.87 9.00
C VAL A 508 -9.04 -30.14 8.30
N ARG A 509 -8.73 -31.41 8.03
CA ARG A 509 -7.53 -31.81 7.30
C ARG A 509 -7.50 -31.28 5.87
N PHE A 510 -8.61 -31.42 5.15
CA PHE A 510 -8.75 -30.91 3.79
C PHE A 510 -8.65 -29.40 3.77
N PHE A 511 -9.32 -28.71 4.69
CA PHE A 511 -9.27 -27.24 4.81
C PHE A 511 -7.84 -26.76 5.06
N TYR A 512 -7.12 -27.39 5.99
CA TYR A 512 -5.74 -27.04 6.27
C TYR A 512 -4.82 -27.18 5.05
N CYS A 513 -4.80 -28.35 4.41
CA CYS A 513 -3.84 -28.60 3.34
C CYS A 513 -4.24 -27.91 2.01
N HIS A 514 -5.53 -27.93 1.64
CA HIS A 514 -6.00 -27.24 0.44
C HIS A 514 -5.90 -25.72 0.60
N GLY A 515 -6.24 -25.19 1.77
CA GLY A 515 -6.10 -23.76 2.06
C GLY A 515 -4.66 -23.29 1.90
N LEU A 516 -3.69 -24.00 2.49
CA LEU A 516 -2.26 -23.71 2.33
C LEU A 516 -1.78 -23.85 0.89
N ALA A 517 -2.21 -24.91 0.18
CA ALA A 517 -1.86 -25.12 -1.21
C ALA A 517 -2.37 -23.99 -2.11
N ILE A 518 -3.63 -23.56 -1.93
CA ILE A 518 -4.26 -22.46 -2.65
C ILE A 518 -3.56 -21.14 -2.31
N ALA A 519 -3.25 -20.89 -1.04
CA ALA A 519 -2.54 -19.69 -0.61
C ALA A 519 -1.16 -19.61 -1.29
N LEU A 520 -0.38 -20.68 -1.23
CA LEU A 520 0.96 -20.74 -1.84
C LEU A 520 0.92 -20.64 -3.37
N LEU A 521 -0.07 -21.28 -4.01
CA LEU A 521 -0.29 -21.20 -5.46
C LEU A 521 -0.65 -19.76 -5.87
N SER A 522 -1.49 -19.10 -5.08
CA SER A 522 -1.91 -17.72 -5.29
C SER A 522 -0.74 -16.75 -5.14
N MET A 523 0.14 -16.94 -4.14
CA MET A 523 1.40 -16.20 -4.06
C MET A 523 2.29 -16.43 -5.29
N GLY A 524 2.34 -17.67 -5.80
CA GLY A 524 3.00 -17.97 -7.07
C GLY A 524 2.41 -17.20 -8.26
N ALA A 525 1.08 -17.05 -8.32
CA ALA A 525 0.40 -16.25 -9.34
C ALA A 525 0.66 -14.74 -9.20
N ILE A 526 0.72 -14.23 -7.96
CA ILE A 526 1.12 -12.84 -7.65
C ILE A 526 2.54 -12.61 -8.17
N SER A 527 3.49 -13.46 -7.79
CA SER A 527 4.87 -13.38 -8.26
C SER A 527 4.98 -13.48 -9.78
N PHE A 528 4.22 -14.37 -10.42
CA PHE A 528 4.16 -14.52 -11.88
C PHE A 528 3.69 -13.24 -12.59
N SER A 529 2.71 -12.54 -12.01
CA SER A 529 2.18 -11.28 -12.55
C SER A 529 3.25 -10.17 -12.57
N HIS A 530 4.13 -10.14 -11.57
CA HIS A 530 5.23 -9.16 -11.48
C HIS A 530 6.38 -9.40 -12.46
N GLU A 531 6.97 -8.33 -12.97
CA GLU A 531 8.23 -8.38 -13.70
C GLU A 531 9.38 -7.99 -12.77
N HIS A 532 10.29 -8.95 -12.55
CA HIS A 532 11.45 -8.80 -11.67
C HIS A 532 12.69 -8.45 -12.49
N LYS A 533 13.63 -7.71 -11.90
CA LYS A 533 14.93 -7.42 -12.53
C LYS A 533 15.70 -8.71 -12.78
N LYS A 534 16.25 -8.87 -13.99
CA LYS A 534 17.09 -10.01 -14.37
C LYS A 534 18.53 -9.70 -13.98
N LEU A 535 19.04 -10.31 -12.91
CA LEU A 535 20.45 -10.23 -12.56
C LEU A 535 21.24 -11.24 -13.43
N PRO A 536 22.43 -10.88 -13.94
CA PRO A 536 23.15 -11.66 -14.95
C PRO A 536 23.67 -13.02 -14.47
N MET A 537 23.61 -13.35 -13.18
CA MET A 537 24.22 -14.56 -12.62
C MET A 537 23.33 -15.27 -11.57
N LEU A 538 22.01 -15.19 -11.73
CA LEU A 538 21.05 -15.85 -10.85
C LEU A 538 21.20 -17.37 -10.88
N ARG A 539 21.18 -18.03 -9.70
CA ARG A 539 21.36 -19.49 -9.61
C ARG A 539 20.20 -20.30 -10.21
N LEU A 540 18.95 -19.88 -9.99
CA LEU A 540 17.77 -20.54 -10.57
C LEU A 540 16.86 -19.52 -11.24
N SER A 541 16.46 -19.81 -12.48
CA SER A 541 15.50 -18.95 -13.19
C SER A 541 14.16 -18.88 -12.43
N LYS A 542 13.47 -17.73 -12.55
CA LYS A 542 12.15 -17.51 -11.92
C LYS A 542 11.15 -18.63 -12.24
N ASN A 543 11.12 -19.09 -13.49
CA ASN A 543 10.18 -20.14 -13.92
C ASN A 543 10.44 -21.47 -13.22
N VAL A 544 11.70 -21.83 -12.98
CA VAL A 544 12.05 -23.06 -12.25
C VAL A 544 11.63 -22.96 -10.78
N ARG A 545 11.82 -21.81 -10.14
CA ARG A 545 11.38 -21.60 -8.74
C ARG A 545 9.86 -21.65 -8.60
N LEU A 546 9.13 -21.01 -9.52
CA LEU A 546 7.67 -21.09 -9.58
C LEU A 546 7.18 -22.52 -9.87
N ALA A 547 7.87 -23.27 -10.74
CA ALA A 547 7.55 -24.67 -11.00
C ALA A 547 7.73 -25.54 -9.73
N ASN A 548 8.80 -25.32 -8.96
CA ASN A 548 8.98 -25.97 -7.65
C ASN A 548 7.84 -25.62 -6.69
N ARG A 549 7.42 -24.34 -6.63
CA ARG A 549 6.28 -23.91 -5.81
C ARG A 549 4.99 -24.65 -6.21
N ILE A 550 4.70 -24.76 -7.51
CA ILE A 550 3.53 -25.51 -8.03
C ILE A 550 3.63 -27.00 -7.67
N ALA A 551 4.80 -27.62 -7.81
CA ALA A 551 5.00 -29.02 -7.44
C ALA A 551 4.70 -29.27 -5.95
N VAL A 552 5.16 -28.37 -5.06
CA VAL A 552 4.86 -28.44 -3.62
C VAL A 552 3.37 -28.22 -3.36
N CYS A 553 2.70 -27.30 -4.04
CA CYS A 553 1.25 -27.12 -3.95
C CYS A 553 0.50 -28.42 -4.31
N ILE A 554 0.92 -29.14 -5.36
CA ILE A 554 0.33 -30.42 -5.75
C ILE A 554 0.50 -31.46 -4.62
N VAL A 555 1.68 -31.54 -4.02
CA VAL A 555 1.93 -32.44 -2.87
C VAL A 555 1.02 -32.07 -1.69
N MET A 556 0.91 -30.79 -1.34
CA MET A 556 0.01 -30.33 -0.28
C MET A 556 -1.46 -30.64 -0.60
N PHE A 557 -1.87 -30.57 -1.87
CA PHE A 557 -3.24 -30.89 -2.29
C PHE A 557 -3.60 -32.36 -2.08
N PHE A 558 -2.67 -33.29 -2.28
CA PHE A 558 -2.91 -34.73 -2.06
C PHE A 558 -2.59 -35.20 -0.63
N LEU A 559 -1.94 -34.38 0.19
CA LEU A 559 -1.58 -34.72 1.58
C LEU A 559 -2.77 -35.09 2.49
N PRO A 560 -3.98 -34.52 2.34
CA PRO A 560 -5.16 -34.92 3.09
C PRO A 560 -5.52 -36.41 2.98
N LEU A 561 -5.20 -37.08 1.87
CA LEU A 561 -5.53 -38.49 1.68
C LEU A 561 -4.75 -39.44 2.60
N ALA A 562 -3.66 -38.98 3.22
CA ALA A 562 -2.82 -39.80 4.09
C ALA A 562 -3.40 -39.95 5.51
N HIS A 563 -4.57 -40.58 5.68
CA HIS A 563 -5.35 -40.64 6.94
C HIS A 563 -4.59 -40.99 8.23
N SER A 564 -3.42 -41.65 8.14
CA SER A 564 -2.58 -42.02 9.29
C SER A 564 -1.81 -40.87 9.95
N LEU A 565 -1.73 -39.68 9.33
CA LEU A 565 -1.00 -38.54 9.89
C LEU A 565 -1.77 -37.88 11.05
N ARG A 566 -1.14 -37.88 12.22
CA ARG A 566 -1.53 -37.10 13.41
C ARG A 566 -1.31 -35.60 13.18
N SER A 567 -1.95 -34.73 13.95
CA SER A 567 -1.94 -33.29 13.75
C SER A 567 -0.54 -32.69 13.85
N LEU A 568 0.28 -33.12 14.81
CA LEU A 568 1.68 -32.68 14.91
C LEU A 568 2.50 -33.05 13.66
N SER A 569 2.34 -34.29 13.18
CA SER A 569 3.04 -34.75 11.97
C SER A 569 2.55 -34.02 10.72
N LEU A 570 1.25 -33.73 10.64
CA LEU A 570 0.66 -33.00 9.52
C LEU A 570 1.19 -31.57 9.44
N ILE A 571 1.17 -30.84 10.56
CA ILE A 571 1.71 -29.47 10.66
C ILE A 571 3.21 -29.46 10.36
N SER A 572 3.96 -30.45 10.87
CA SER A 572 5.40 -30.55 10.63
C SER A 572 5.75 -30.80 9.16
N VAL A 573 4.98 -31.67 8.47
CA VAL A 573 5.17 -31.95 7.04
C VAL A 573 4.83 -30.73 6.20
N THR A 574 3.70 -30.06 6.43
CA THR A 574 3.33 -28.84 5.69
C THR A 574 4.32 -27.71 5.95
N LEU A 575 4.83 -27.56 7.17
CA LEU A 575 5.89 -26.60 7.49
C LEU A 575 7.19 -26.91 6.75
N SER A 576 7.62 -28.18 6.76
CA SER A 576 8.83 -28.60 6.06
C SER A 576 8.75 -28.33 4.56
N LEU A 577 7.58 -28.54 3.96
CA LEU A 577 7.32 -28.20 2.55
C LEU A 577 7.36 -26.69 2.30
N SER A 578 6.79 -25.86 3.18
CA SER A 578 6.87 -24.40 3.07
C SER A 578 8.31 -23.89 3.21
N ILE A 579 9.05 -24.40 4.19
CA ILE A 579 10.47 -24.06 4.40
C ILE A 579 11.31 -24.51 3.20
N TRP A 580 11.02 -25.68 2.63
CA TRP A 580 11.68 -26.13 1.39
C TRP A 580 11.48 -25.13 0.25
N VAL A 581 10.25 -24.63 0.05
CA VAL A 581 9.98 -23.59 -0.94
C VAL A 581 10.77 -22.32 -0.64
N LEU A 582 10.78 -21.87 0.62
CA LEU A 582 11.56 -20.71 1.05
C LEU A 582 13.05 -20.87 0.73
N ILE A 583 13.64 -22.02 1.08
CA ILE A 583 15.06 -22.30 0.83
C ILE A 583 15.35 -22.29 -0.68
N VAL A 584 14.52 -22.94 -1.50
CA VAL A 584 14.70 -22.96 -2.97
C VAL A 584 14.56 -21.55 -3.57
N GLU A 585 13.66 -20.72 -3.04
CA GLU A 585 13.48 -19.33 -3.47
C GLU A 585 14.68 -18.45 -3.10
N LEU A 586 15.15 -18.51 -1.85
CA LEU A 586 16.32 -17.77 -1.37
C LEU A 586 17.59 -18.20 -2.12
N TRP A 587 17.84 -19.51 -2.22
CA TRP A 587 18.97 -20.06 -2.96
C TRP A 587 18.89 -19.67 -4.43
N GLY A 588 17.71 -19.75 -5.03
CA GLY A 588 17.51 -19.46 -6.44
C GLY A 588 17.63 -17.97 -6.80
N LYS A 589 17.32 -17.07 -5.85
CA LYS A 589 17.51 -15.62 -6.00
C LYS A 589 18.95 -15.17 -5.79
N SER A 590 19.75 -15.92 -5.04
CA SER A 590 21.18 -15.65 -4.86
C SER A 590 21.94 -15.75 -6.19
N CYS A 591 23.02 -14.98 -6.29
CA CYS A 591 23.94 -15.03 -7.44
C CYS A 591 24.96 -16.16 -7.26
N THR A 592 25.50 -16.67 -8.36
CA THR A 592 26.57 -17.69 -8.32
C THR A 592 27.88 -17.15 -7.73
N ASP A 593 28.15 -15.85 -7.90
CA ASP A 593 29.33 -15.15 -7.38
C ASP A 593 29.21 -14.68 -5.93
N ASP A 594 28.10 -14.98 -5.26
CA ASP A 594 27.84 -14.60 -3.88
C ASP A 594 27.73 -15.89 -3.05
N PRO A 595 28.56 -16.10 -2.01
CA PRO A 595 28.39 -17.26 -1.15
C PRO A 595 27.00 -17.23 -0.50
N PHE A 596 26.35 -18.38 -0.43
CA PHE A 596 25.02 -18.47 0.19
C PHE A 596 25.08 -18.42 1.71
N ILE A 597 26.23 -18.83 2.28
CA ILE A 597 26.52 -18.83 3.71
C ILE A 597 27.86 -18.13 3.86
N GLY A 598 27.89 -17.10 4.69
CA GLY A 598 29.08 -16.28 4.93
C GLY A 598 29.10 -15.00 4.11
N GLU A 599 30.05 -14.14 4.43
CA GLU A 599 30.29 -12.91 3.67
C GLU A 599 31.06 -13.25 2.39
N LYS A 600 30.81 -12.47 1.33
CA LYS A 600 31.60 -12.57 0.11
C LYS A 600 33.05 -12.21 0.41
N ASP A 601 33.96 -13.17 0.21
CA ASP A 601 35.41 -12.94 0.33
C ASP A 601 35.80 -11.75 -0.55
N GLY A 602 36.36 -10.70 0.06
CA GLY A 602 36.72 -9.45 -0.63
C GLY A 602 35.62 -8.40 -0.70
N CYS A 603 34.49 -8.56 0.01
CA CYS A 603 33.57 -7.45 0.28
C CYS A 603 34.22 -6.50 1.31
N CYS A 604 35.25 -5.76 0.87
CA CYS A 604 35.83 -4.70 1.67
C CYS A 604 34.80 -3.58 1.80
N VAL A 605 34.07 -3.55 2.92
CA VAL A 605 33.34 -2.35 3.31
C VAL A 605 34.37 -1.25 3.47
N THR A 606 34.44 -0.36 2.48
CA THR A 606 35.41 0.72 2.48
C THR A 606 34.83 1.83 3.34
N TYR A 607 35.28 1.88 4.60
CA TYR A 607 34.90 2.95 5.52
C TYR A 607 35.76 4.18 5.21
N TYR A 608 35.10 5.25 4.78
CA TYR A 608 35.75 6.52 4.54
C TYR A 608 35.63 7.40 5.78
N ALA A 609 36.75 7.93 6.27
CA ALA A 609 36.76 8.84 7.42
C ALA A 609 37.65 10.07 7.14
N LYS A 610 37.13 11.27 7.43
CA LYS A 610 37.94 12.51 7.43
C LYS A 610 38.82 12.55 8.68
N CYS A 611 40.12 12.32 8.53
CA CYS A 611 41.10 12.51 9.60
C CYS A 611 42.00 13.72 9.33
N LYS A 612 42.31 14.53 10.37
CA LYS A 612 43.32 15.59 10.25
C LYS A 612 44.69 14.93 10.06
N LYS A 613 45.54 15.52 9.21
CA LYS A 613 46.88 14.99 8.87
C LYS A 613 47.80 14.75 10.08
N LYS A 614 47.56 15.47 11.19
CA LYS A 614 48.28 15.28 12.47
C LYS A 614 47.86 14.01 13.21
N ASP A 615 46.57 13.68 13.18
CA ASP A 615 46.00 12.51 13.86
C ASP A 615 46.35 11.23 13.10
N LEU A 616 46.35 11.28 11.76
CA LEU A 616 46.81 10.17 10.91
C LEU A 616 48.29 9.82 11.21
N LYS A 617 49.18 10.82 11.27
CA LYS A 617 50.59 10.60 11.61
C LYS A 617 50.78 9.97 12.99
N LYS A 618 49.93 10.32 13.96
CA LYS A 618 49.95 9.80 15.33
C LYS A 618 49.53 8.32 15.38
N ILE A 619 48.58 7.93 14.54
CA ILE A 619 48.11 6.52 14.37
C ILE A 619 49.15 5.69 13.61
N THR A 620 49.81 6.25 12.59
CA THR A 620 50.86 5.53 11.85
C THR A 620 52.14 5.35 12.68
N SER A 621 52.41 6.26 13.62
CA SER A 621 53.58 6.19 14.52
C SER A 621 53.36 5.30 15.74
N SER A 622 52.12 4.99 16.12
CA SER A 622 51.83 4.09 17.23
C SER A 622 51.86 2.63 16.75
N HIS A 623 52.84 1.87 17.23
CA HIS A 623 53.07 0.48 16.81
C HIS A 623 52.02 -0.52 17.32
N GLU A 624 51.13 -0.12 18.24
CA GLU A 624 50.33 -1.07 19.03
C GLU A 624 49.02 -1.53 18.37
N ARG A 625 48.47 -0.82 17.38
CA ARG A 625 47.24 -1.26 16.66
C ARG A 625 47.19 -0.72 15.25
N ARG A 626 47.87 -1.38 14.30
CA ARG A 626 47.58 -1.16 12.88
C ARG A 626 46.21 -1.79 12.56
N PRO A 627 45.21 -1.02 12.09
CA PRO A 627 44.00 -1.61 11.54
C PRO A 627 44.35 -2.45 10.30
N SER A 628 43.67 -3.58 10.10
CA SER A 628 43.94 -4.55 9.02
C SER A 628 43.40 -4.10 7.65
N GLY A 629 43.50 -2.82 7.33
CA GLY A 629 42.97 -2.23 6.10
C GLY A 629 44.03 -1.45 5.32
N GLU A 630 43.89 -1.42 4.00
CA GLU A 630 44.71 -0.58 3.13
C GLU A 630 44.40 0.91 3.36
N ILE A 631 45.45 1.72 3.57
CA ILE A 631 45.31 3.17 3.74
C ILE A 631 45.57 3.81 2.38
N LEU A 632 44.50 4.26 1.72
CA LEU A 632 44.57 5.01 0.47
C LEU A 632 44.35 6.50 0.74
N GLU A 633 45.32 7.35 0.36
CA GLU A 633 45.12 8.80 0.33
C GLU A 633 44.20 9.14 -0.85
N LEU A 634 43.00 9.63 -0.57
CA LEU A 634 42.07 10.10 -1.61
C LEU A 634 42.71 11.22 -2.44
N GLY A 635 42.57 11.12 -3.77
CA GLY A 635 42.91 12.21 -4.66
C GLY A 635 42.07 13.45 -4.34
N ARG A 636 42.58 14.65 -4.64
CA ARG A 636 41.93 15.95 -4.34
C ARG A 636 40.48 16.11 -4.85
N GLY A 637 39.99 15.19 -5.69
CA GLY A 637 38.65 15.18 -6.27
C GLY A 637 37.75 13.99 -5.88
N GLU A 638 38.22 13.04 -5.08
CA GLU A 638 37.39 11.91 -4.63
C GLU A 638 36.66 12.29 -3.34
N LYS A 639 35.34 12.45 -3.44
CA LYS A 639 34.48 12.80 -2.30
C LYS A 639 34.03 11.53 -1.58
N THR A 640 34.23 11.52 -0.27
CA THR A 640 33.67 10.53 0.65
C THR A 640 32.21 10.88 0.93
N ALA A 641 31.31 9.90 0.94
CA ALA A 641 29.98 10.09 1.54
C ALA A 641 30.17 10.38 3.03
N ILE A 642 29.58 11.48 3.52
CA ILE A 642 29.36 11.69 4.95
C ILE A 642 28.02 11.07 5.31
#